data_AF-A0A3Q3BIU5-F1
#
_entry.id   AF-A0A3Q3BIU5-F1
#
_cell.length_a   1.000
_cell.length_b   1.000
_cell.length_c   1.000
_cell.angle_alpha   90.00
_cell.angle_beta   90.00
_cell.angle_gamma   90.00
#
_symmetry.space_group_name_H-M   'P 1'
#
loop_
_entity.id
_entity.type
_entity.pdbx_description
1 polymer ?
#
loop_
_entity_poly.entity_id
_entity_poly.type
_entity_poly.pdbx_seq_one_letter_code
_entity_poly.pdbx_strand_id
1 'polypeptide(L)'
;MAAKAMVEEELFVLSTSEKALDVYESLIGQRSSGLQRRSSVPPEAQHIGSAPLQQLLLEEKLNSGSVSQEVAVFVEMLWTEALGRLSTVLKVPISELSLNDVSRAEGLLLQAQKNLKEGNVSEGLSLLDEVYVLLPHRAPRPRQLDARLLSQKLDLCQLIRDVLSVSEMTLRSPEPSCVGKYRALRCSIEVLPPDSAAFQNVASLLQDRTIQIHQVMSVSRGAELQSFKAELGNMKSLLHASSPSNFVGILSRGLLLPRVGVEHHGIERTDVGNLGSGIYFTDSVGASLKYSRRSETDRSRLLLVCVVALGRCKDVQRRDPTLSRAPEGHHSVHGVPRAQDPQSDFEDDEFVVYSPDQVKIKYVVRFSVEGEQLKDFHPAVDMSAELCQPEMDQELLSVDDDMENIKNPLEDVTAGLLDSSGQQLPLQAVHVKCKLMDLLSQVIIFQKYTNLSSVPIEAKYVFPLDESAAVCGFEAFINGKHVVGQVKEKETARREYKQAVEKGHGAYLMDQDAPDVFTISVGNLPPGASVLIKVTFVSELVVRDGSVLFSLPGSVAPWQESATLKQTTQVTVQKVCVTDDAANTREFTLDMSVEMPNQISELRCVTHQVKMKRTDCKAVVSVLPGQAMGPDGFQLSISLSEVHLPRMWVEKHPDKESQACMLVFYPDFELDSGSGADEVVLLLDTSESMRGGESLRLAQRIALQVLRKLPASTRINVVLFGTDHAEAFLKAQPLADVRQAAESFIKRCSPAGGSTELWRPLRALGLLPPSRGVRNLLLLSDGHIQNAALTLQLLRDDSEHSRLFTCGLSPTANRHMLRALAQAGGGAYEFFDTKTKHNWAEKVVRQVKRMSSPCCSSVSVKWQQFNPTAPPPVQAPRQLHALFSDHHTLVYGLVPHCTQATLLGKLRGQELETMVSTTELQKTRGTFLHKLTARALIRDYEDGSLEMTEAEHEGKKAELKSFIVEMSKEFSVLSQFTSFVAIEERDQQAEDGVTDILKLITVEDVDFLPYISWTSPQDDQAPMEIFNLMSPEFESWSCDDCEVSYFMN
;
A
#
# COMPACT_ATOMS: atom_id res chain seq x y z
N MET A 1 -23.41 47.32 -46.00
CA MET A 1 -23.06 45.95 -46.40
C MET A 1 -22.30 45.32 -45.25
N ALA A 2 -22.98 44.46 -44.48
CA ALA A 2 -22.43 43.76 -43.34
C ALA A 2 -21.69 42.51 -43.82
N ALA A 3 -20.39 42.41 -43.56
CA ALA A 3 -19.64 41.18 -43.75
C ALA A 3 -20.03 40.21 -42.62
N LYS A 4 -20.91 39.26 -42.94
CA LYS A 4 -21.04 38.02 -42.17
C LYS A 4 -19.69 37.32 -42.21
N ALA A 5 -18.99 37.27 -41.07
CA ALA A 5 -17.95 36.28 -40.87
C ALA A 5 -18.65 34.90 -40.89
N MET A 6 -18.49 34.16 -41.99
CA MET A 6 -18.77 32.74 -42.04
C MET A 6 -17.84 32.08 -41.02
N VAL A 7 -18.40 31.54 -39.95
CA VAL A 7 -17.72 30.50 -39.18
C VAL A 7 -17.86 29.25 -40.04
N GLU A 8 -16.78 28.83 -40.70
CA GLU A 8 -16.74 27.54 -41.39
C GLU A 8 -16.74 26.43 -40.32
N GLU A 9 -17.85 25.71 -40.21
CA GLU A 9 -17.93 24.47 -39.44
C GLU A 9 -17.41 23.31 -40.29
N GLU A 10 -16.09 23.16 -40.39
CA GLU A 10 -15.48 22.00 -41.04
C GLU A 10 -15.20 20.88 -40.01
N LEU A 11 -15.77 19.70 -40.27
CA LEU A 11 -15.53 18.49 -39.48
C LEU A 11 -14.47 17.62 -40.17
N PHE A 12 -13.33 17.43 -39.51
CA PHE A 12 -12.27 16.54 -40.00
C PHE A 12 -12.37 15.16 -39.35
N VAL A 13 -12.52 14.11 -40.15
CA VAL A 13 -12.48 12.71 -39.69
C VAL A 13 -11.06 12.18 -39.92
N LEU A 14 -10.37 11.85 -38.84
CA LEU A 14 -8.99 11.36 -38.87
C LEU A 14 -8.95 9.86 -38.56
N SER A 15 -8.02 9.15 -39.19
CA SER A 15 -7.94 7.67 -39.14
C SER A 15 -7.28 7.12 -37.88
N THR A 16 -6.54 7.96 -37.14
CA THR A 16 -5.73 7.56 -35.97
C THR A 16 -5.66 8.71 -34.97
N SER A 17 -5.53 8.40 -33.68
CA SER A 17 -5.36 9.40 -32.61
C SER A 17 -4.08 10.23 -32.76
N GLU A 18 -2.99 9.65 -33.28
CA GLU A 18 -1.74 10.37 -33.56
C GLU A 18 -1.94 11.52 -34.56
N LYS A 19 -2.54 11.23 -35.72
CA LYS A 19 -2.90 12.27 -36.70
C LYS A 19 -3.85 13.32 -36.12
N ALA A 20 -4.75 12.94 -35.23
CA ALA A 20 -5.63 13.88 -34.54
C ALA A 20 -4.85 14.85 -33.65
N LEU A 21 -3.85 14.34 -32.94
CA LEU A 21 -2.96 15.15 -32.12
C LEU A 21 -2.11 16.10 -32.98
N ASP A 22 -1.55 15.63 -34.09
CA ASP A 22 -0.74 16.46 -35.01
C ASP A 22 -1.56 17.62 -35.61
N VAL A 23 -2.79 17.33 -36.04
CA VAL A 23 -3.71 18.37 -36.56
C VAL A 23 -4.08 19.35 -35.46
N TYR A 24 -4.38 18.86 -34.25
CA TYR A 24 -4.68 19.72 -33.11
C TYR A 24 -3.52 20.64 -32.74
N GLU A 25 -2.27 20.14 -32.75
CA GLU A 25 -1.06 20.92 -32.51
C GLU A 25 -0.89 22.02 -33.58
N SER A 26 -1.08 21.67 -34.85
CA SER A 26 -1.06 22.64 -35.96
C SER A 26 -2.10 23.74 -35.77
N LEU A 27 -3.34 23.38 -35.40
CA LEU A 27 -4.42 24.34 -35.15
C LEU A 27 -4.15 25.23 -33.92
N ILE A 28 -3.56 24.69 -32.86
CA ILE A 28 -3.11 25.49 -31.71
C ILE A 28 -2.01 26.47 -32.12
N GLY A 29 -1.04 26.05 -32.94
CA GLY A 29 0.01 26.93 -33.46
C GLY A 29 -0.55 28.10 -34.28
N GLN A 30 -1.66 27.86 -34.99
CA GLN A 30 -2.39 28.88 -35.75
C GLN A 30 -3.21 29.85 -34.87
N ARG A 31 -3.26 29.73 -33.54
CA ARG A 31 -3.91 30.73 -32.63
C ARG A 31 -3.37 32.15 -32.82
N SER A 32 -2.15 32.28 -33.33
CA SER A 32 -1.54 33.56 -33.72
C SER A 32 -2.26 34.28 -34.88
N SER A 33 -3.21 33.63 -35.57
CA SER A 33 -3.92 34.13 -36.76
C SER A 33 -5.36 34.64 -36.54
N GLY A 34 -5.78 34.87 -35.28
CA GLY A 34 -7.06 35.55 -34.98
C GLY A 34 -8.21 34.68 -34.46
N LEU A 35 -7.96 33.39 -34.18
CA LEU A 35 -8.91 32.52 -33.48
C LEU A 35 -8.94 32.84 -31.98
N GLN A 36 -10.12 33.14 -31.43
CA GLN A 36 -10.31 33.35 -29.98
C GLN A 36 -10.70 32.05 -29.27
N ARG A 37 -9.95 31.68 -28.23
CA ARG A 37 -10.31 30.58 -27.32
C ARG A 37 -11.57 30.98 -26.53
N ARG A 38 -12.66 30.23 -26.69
CA ARG A 38 -13.82 30.34 -25.79
C ARG A 38 -13.58 29.52 -24.53
N SER A 39 -14.06 30.01 -23.40
CA SER A 39 -14.00 29.34 -22.09
C SER A 39 -15.20 28.43 -21.83
N SER A 40 -16.21 28.45 -22.70
CA SER A 40 -17.43 27.65 -22.57
C SER A 40 -17.82 26.99 -23.89
N VAL A 41 -18.40 25.80 -23.73
CA VAL A 41 -18.94 24.98 -24.81
C VAL A 41 -20.32 25.53 -25.20
N PRO A 42 -20.61 25.79 -26.48
CA PRO A 42 -21.94 26.24 -26.91
C PRO A 42 -23.02 25.19 -26.62
N PRO A 43 -24.27 25.58 -26.26
CA PRO A 43 -25.35 24.65 -25.95
C PRO A 43 -25.62 23.63 -27.08
N GLU A 44 -25.43 24.05 -28.33
CA GLU A 44 -25.60 23.24 -29.53
C GLU A 44 -24.58 22.09 -29.62
N ALA A 45 -23.41 22.24 -28.98
CA ALA A 45 -22.38 21.21 -28.91
C ALA A 45 -22.64 20.12 -27.86
N GLN A 46 -23.67 20.26 -27.01
CA GLN A 46 -24.06 19.22 -26.04
C GLN A 46 -24.50 17.91 -26.72
N HIS A 47 -24.89 17.98 -27.99
CA HIS A 47 -25.26 16.82 -28.81
C HIS A 47 -24.15 16.37 -29.77
N ILE A 48 -23.00 17.05 -29.76
CA ILE A 48 -21.88 16.76 -30.66
C ILE A 48 -20.93 15.77 -29.98
N GLY A 49 -20.59 14.71 -30.71
CA GLY A 49 -19.59 13.73 -30.33
C GLY A 49 -20.13 12.51 -29.57
N SER A 50 -19.19 11.61 -29.24
CA SER A 50 -19.48 10.37 -28.53
C SER A 50 -19.87 10.63 -27.07
N ALA A 51 -20.52 9.68 -26.40
CA ALA A 51 -20.82 9.79 -24.96
C ALA A 51 -19.57 10.13 -24.10
N PRO A 52 -18.37 9.57 -24.38
CA PRO A 52 -17.11 10.03 -23.77
C PRO A 52 -16.79 11.52 -23.97
N LEU A 53 -17.06 12.09 -25.15
CA LEU A 53 -16.86 13.52 -25.38
C LEU A 53 -17.87 14.36 -24.59
N GLN A 54 -19.15 13.96 -24.58
CA GLN A 54 -20.18 14.66 -23.80
C GLN A 54 -19.84 14.70 -22.30
N GLN A 55 -19.24 13.63 -21.79
CA GLN A 55 -18.71 13.60 -20.42
C GLN A 55 -17.58 14.61 -20.22
N LEU A 56 -16.59 14.67 -21.11
CA LEU A 56 -15.49 15.64 -21.03
C LEU A 56 -16.01 17.09 -21.04
N LEU A 57 -16.97 17.39 -21.92
CA LEU A 57 -17.58 18.71 -22.00
C LEU A 57 -18.37 19.06 -20.73
N LEU A 58 -19.05 18.09 -20.11
CA LEU A 58 -19.72 18.28 -18.83
C LEU A 58 -18.72 18.56 -17.71
N GLU A 59 -17.60 17.85 -17.69
CA GLU A 59 -16.53 18.04 -16.70
C GLU A 59 -15.85 19.42 -16.85
N GLU A 60 -15.56 19.84 -18.09
CA GLU A 60 -15.03 21.17 -18.36
C GLU A 60 -16.00 22.26 -17.88
N LYS A 61 -17.31 22.08 -18.15
CA LYS A 61 -18.36 23.02 -17.70
C LYS A 61 -18.42 23.14 -16.18
N LEU A 62 -18.22 22.05 -15.44
CA LEU A 62 -18.17 22.09 -13.97
C LEU A 62 -16.95 22.88 -13.45
N ASN A 63 -15.85 22.85 -14.18
CA ASN A 63 -14.62 23.53 -13.81
C ASN A 63 -14.62 25.01 -14.23
N SER A 64 -15.22 25.38 -15.37
CA SER A 64 -15.20 26.75 -15.91
C SER A 64 -16.47 27.58 -15.66
N GLY A 65 -17.57 26.96 -15.23
CA GLY A 65 -18.89 27.60 -15.18
C GLY A 65 -19.17 28.50 -13.97
N SER A 66 -19.88 29.60 -14.21
CA SER A 66 -20.56 30.37 -13.15
C SER A 66 -21.84 29.66 -12.72
N VAL A 67 -22.12 29.65 -11.41
CA VAL A 67 -23.34 29.05 -10.84
C VAL A 67 -24.46 30.11 -10.82
N SER A 68 -25.72 29.72 -11.06
CA SER A 68 -26.87 30.64 -10.88
C SER A 68 -27.22 30.79 -9.39
N GLN A 69 -27.80 31.93 -9.00
CA GLN A 69 -28.16 32.21 -7.60
C GLN A 69 -29.08 31.14 -7.00
N GLU A 70 -30.06 30.66 -7.76
CA GLU A 70 -31.03 29.65 -7.32
C GLU A 70 -30.36 28.31 -7.03
N VAL A 71 -29.43 27.88 -7.89
CA VAL A 71 -28.63 26.67 -7.69
C VAL A 71 -27.71 26.85 -6.48
N ALA A 72 -27.12 28.02 -6.29
CA ALA A 72 -26.25 28.28 -5.15
C ALA A 72 -27.00 28.18 -3.81
N VAL A 73 -28.21 28.74 -3.71
CA VAL A 73 -29.08 28.60 -2.53
C VAL A 73 -29.46 27.13 -2.28
N PHE A 74 -29.76 26.39 -3.35
CA PHE A 74 -30.07 24.96 -3.24
C PHE A 74 -28.87 24.15 -2.72
N VAL A 75 -27.67 24.40 -3.25
CA VAL A 75 -26.42 23.76 -2.79
C VAL A 75 -26.18 24.05 -1.30
N GLU A 76 -26.31 25.30 -0.86
CA GLU A 76 -26.17 25.66 0.56
C GLU A 76 -27.17 24.93 1.47
N MET A 77 -28.41 24.74 1.01
CA MET A 77 -29.41 23.98 1.74
C MET A 77 -29.00 22.51 1.91
N LEU A 78 -28.51 21.87 0.85
CA LEU A 78 -28.05 20.47 0.92
C LEU A 78 -26.89 20.29 1.91
N TRP A 79 -25.92 21.20 1.88
CA TRP A 79 -24.76 21.17 2.78
C TRP A 79 -25.15 21.42 4.23
N THR A 80 -26.04 22.39 4.46
CA THR A 80 -26.56 22.70 5.81
C THR A 80 -27.27 21.48 6.41
N GLU A 81 -28.06 20.78 5.61
CA GLU A 81 -28.79 19.59 6.06
C GLU A 81 -27.85 18.42 6.39
N ALA A 82 -26.85 18.15 5.54
CA ALA A 82 -25.90 17.06 5.74
C ALA A 82 -25.00 17.31 6.97
N LEU A 83 -24.41 18.51 7.08
CA LEU A 83 -23.57 18.91 8.21
C LEU A 83 -24.39 19.02 9.50
N GLY A 84 -25.61 19.57 9.42
CA GLY A 84 -26.55 19.64 10.53
C GLY A 84 -26.79 18.26 11.13
N ARG A 85 -27.17 17.28 10.32
CA ARG A 85 -27.35 15.88 10.78
C ARG A 85 -26.10 15.34 11.46
N LEU A 86 -24.92 15.50 10.87
CA LEU A 86 -23.69 14.99 11.48
C LEU A 86 -23.36 15.68 12.81
N SER A 87 -23.59 16.99 12.91
CA SER A 87 -23.37 17.76 14.14
C SER A 87 -24.27 17.31 15.30
N THR A 88 -25.46 16.77 15.02
CA THR A 88 -26.35 16.22 16.06
C THR A 88 -25.86 14.87 16.60
N VAL A 89 -25.10 14.12 15.79
CA VAL A 89 -24.66 12.76 16.11
C VAL A 89 -23.25 12.74 16.68
N LEU A 90 -22.33 13.49 16.07
CA LEU A 90 -20.91 13.50 16.39
C LEU A 90 -20.57 14.55 17.46
N LYS A 91 -19.63 14.21 18.33
CA LYS A 91 -19.11 15.07 19.39
C LYS A 91 -18.02 16.02 18.87
N VAL A 92 -17.22 15.56 17.92
CA VAL A 92 -16.17 16.33 17.23
C VAL A 92 -16.69 16.84 15.88
N PRO A 93 -16.18 17.99 15.38
CA PRO A 93 -16.49 18.45 14.04
C PRO A 93 -15.96 17.46 12.99
N ILE A 94 -16.62 17.38 11.84
CA ILE A 94 -16.26 16.42 10.79
C ILE A 94 -14.83 16.66 10.26
N SER A 95 -14.34 17.89 10.29
CA SER A 95 -13.00 18.27 9.85
C SER A 95 -11.86 17.62 10.64
N GLU A 96 -12.13 17.13 11.85
CA GLU A 96 -11.16 16.40 12.69
C GLU A 96 -11.09 14.89 12.38
N LEU A 97 -12.03 14.37 11.58
CA LEU A 97 -12.07 12.96 11.21
C LEU A 97 -11.29 12.73 9.91
N SER A 98 -10.63 11.57 9.79
CA SER A 98 -10.02 11.12 8.55
C SER A 98 -10.85 10.05 7.83
N LEU A 99 -10.67 9.92 6.51
CA LEU A 99 -11.29 8.82 5.75
C LEU A 99 -10.85 7.45 6.27
N ASN A 100 -9.61 7.32 6.73
CA ASN A 100 -9.06 6.10 7.31
C ASN A 100 -9.82 5.72 8.61
N ASP A 101 -10.09 6.68 9.50
CA ASP A 101 -10.87 6.41 10.71
C ASP A 101 -12.27 5.88 10.39
N VAL A 102 -12.91 6.39 9.33
CA VAL A 102 -14.22 5.94 8.86
C VAL A 102 -14.14 4.54 8.25
N SER A 103 -13.12 4.23 7.47
CA SER A 103 -12.89 2.89 6.90
C SER A 103 -12.64 1.85 7.99
N ARG A 104 -11.82 2.18 9.01
CA ARG A 104 -11.58 1.32 10.17
C ARG A 104 -12.86 1.11 10.99
N ALA A 105 -13.61 2.18 11.24
CA ALA A 105 -14.90 2.08 11.94
C ALA A 105 -15.89 1.18 11.19
N GLU A 106 -15.94 1.26 9.85
CA GLU A 106 -16.75 0.35 9.04
C GLU A 106 -16.30 -1.10 9.16
N GLY A 107 -14.99 -1.38 9.06
CA GLY A 107 -14.45 -2.74 9.22
C GLY A 107 -14.84 -3.36 10.57
N LEU A 108 -14.71 -2.58 11.65
CA LEU A 108 -15.13 -3.00 12.99
C LEU A 108 -16.65 -3.25 13.09
N LEU A 109 -17.48 -2.44 12.43
CA LEU A 109 -18.94 -2.64 12.40
C LEU A 109 -19.32 -3.93 11.66
N LEU A 110 -18.64 -4.26 10.55
CA LEU A 110 -18.84 -5.51 9.82
C LEU A 110 -18.44 -6.72 10.67
N GLN A 111 -17.32 -6.62 11.41
CA GLN A 111 -16.89 -7.67 12.33
C GLN A 111 -17.86 -7.82 13.52
N ALA A 112 -18.35 -6.71 14.08
CA ALA A 112 -19.37 -6.74 15.13
C ALA A 112 -20.67 -7.40 14.64
N GLN A 113 -21.04 -7.20 13.37
CA GLN A 113 -22.17 -7.87 12.75
C GLN A 113 -21.96 -9.38 12.59
N LYS A 114 -20.76 -9.81 12.20
CA LYS A 114 -20.39 -11.23 12.14
C LYS A 114 -20.49 -11.89 13.52
N ASN A 115 -19.90 -11.26 14.55
CA ASN A 115 -19.96 -11.75 15.92
C ASN A 115 -21.40 -11.81 16.47
N LEU A 116 -22.26 -10.86 16.11
CA LEU A 116 -23.67 -10.90 16.48
C LEU A 116 -24.39 -12.13 15.90
N LYS A 117 -24.08 -12.52 14.65
CA LYS A 117 -24.65 -13.73 14.01
C LYS A 117 -24.14 -15.02 14.62
N GLU A 118 -22.87 -15.05 15.00
CA GLU A 118 -22.22 -16.22 15.61
C GLU A 118 -22.57 -16.40 17.10
N GLY A 119 -23.33 -15.46 17.69
CA GLY A 119 -23.73 -15.50 19.10
C GLY A 119 -22.71 -14.89 20.08
N ASN A 120 -21.62 -14.31 19.57
CA ASN A 120 -20.53 -13.71 20.33
C ASN A 120 -20.80 -12.23 20.67
N VAL A 121 -21.90 -11.97 21.37
CA VAL A 121 -22.40 -10.60 21.62
C VAL A 121 -21.42 -9.73 22.43
N SER A 122 -20.68 -10.31 23.38
CA SER A 122 -19.69 -9.58 24.19
C SER A 122 -18.54 -9.02 23.34
N GLU A 123 -18.07 -9.81 22.38
CA GLU A 123 -16.99 -9.43 21.48
C GLU A 123 -17.46 -8.38 20.47
N GLY A 124 -18.70 -8.52 19.95
CA GLY A 124 -19.35 -7.50 19.15
C GLY A 124 -19.52 -6.15 19.87
N LEU A 125 -19.83 -6.17 21.18
CA LEU A 125 -19.90 -4.94 21.99
C LEU A 125 -18.52 -4.29 22.19
N SER A 126 -17.46 -5.08 22.38
CA SER A 126 -16.09 -4.57 22.47
C SER A 126 -15.65 -3.88 21.17
N LEU A 127 -15.97 -4.47 20.01
CA LEU A 127 -15.70 -3.86 18.71
C LEU A 127 -16.48 -2.55 18.53
N LEU A 128 -17.73 -2.49 19.02
CA LEU A 128 -18.53 -1.27 19.00
C LEU A 128 -17.92 -0.18 19.91
N ASP A 129 -17.31 -0.54 21.04
CA ASP A 129 -16.59 0.42 21.87
C ASP A 129 -15.42 1.06 21.12
N GLU A 130 -14.67 0.30 20.34
CA GLU A 130 -13.60 0.82 19.47
C GLU A 130 -14.16 1.76 18.38
N VAL A 131 -15.30 1.44 17.78
CA VAL A 131 -15.99 2.34 16.83
C VAL A 131 -16.32 3.68 17.47
N TYR A 132 -16.75 3.70 18.74
CA TYR A 132 -17.08 4.93 19.47
C TYR A 132 -15.82 5.73 19.89
N VAL A 133 -14.64 5.11 19.89
CA VAL A 133 -13.35 5.79 20.05
C VAL A 133 -12.95 6.47 18.74
N LEU A 134 -13.06 5.77 17.61
CA LEU A 134 -12.75 6.32 16.28
C LEU A 134 -13.75 7.41 15.85
N LEU A 135 -15.03 7.21 16.12
CA LEU A 135 -16.11 8.13 15.80
C LEU A 135 -16.79 8.59 17.10
N PRO A 136 -16.33 9.68 17.74
CA PRO A 136 -16.90 10.16 18.99
C PRO A 136 -18.36 10.60 18.83
N HIS A 137 -19.29 9.88 19.46
CA HIS A 137 -20.73 10.21 19.42
C HIS A 137 -21.16 11.06 20.63
N ARG A 138 -22.22 11.86 20.45
CA ARG A 138 -22.88 12.59 21.54
C ARG A 138 -23.75 11.69 22.40
N ALA A 139 -24.43 10.74 21.78
CA ALA A 139 -25.29 9.78 22.48
C ALA A 139 -24.45 8.82 23.34
N PRO A 140 -24.96 8.38 24.51
CA PRO A 140 -24.28 7.41 25.35
C PRO A 140 -24.09 6.07 24.61
N ARG A 141 -23.08 5.31 25.04
CA ARG A 141 -22.78 4.01 24.45
C ARG A 141 -23.95 3.04 24.68
N PRO A 142 -24.39 2.32 23.65
CA PRO A 142 -25.50 1.39 23.75
C PRO A 142 -25.09 0.17 24.59
N ARG A 143 -26.03 -0.35 25.38
CA ARG A 143 -25.82 -1.53 26.24
C ARG A 143 -26.19 -2.85 25.57
N GLN A 144 -26.77 -2.78 24.38
CA GLN A 144 -27.24 -3.92 23.61
C GLN A 144 -26.84 -3.73 22.15
N LEU A 145 -26.47 -4.84 21.53
CA LEU A 145 -26.13 -4.92 20.12
C LEU A 145 -27.32 -5.54 19.39
N ASP A 146 -27.91 -4.80 18.44
CA ASP A 146 -28.91 -5.33 17.52
C ASP A 146 -28.55 -4.99 16.07
N ALA A 147 -29.12 -5.75 15.13
CA ALA A 147 -28.85 -5.59 13.71
C ALA A 147 -29.28 -4.20 13.19
N ARG A 148 -30.32 -3.61 13.79
CA ARG A 148 -30.85 -2.30 13.42
C ARG A 148 -29.86 -1.18 13.74
N LEU A 149 -29.25 -1.21 14.92
CA LEU A 149 -28.23 -0.28 15.35
C LEU A 149 -27.01 -0.38 14.44
N LEU A 150 -26.52 -1.59 14.16
CA LEU A 150 -25.38 -1.80 13.26
C LEU A 150 -25.64 -1.22 11.87
N SER A 151 -26.82 -1.46 11.30
CA SER A 151 -27.22 -0.87 10.02
C SER A 151 -27.23 0.66 10.07
N GLN A 152 -27.81 1.25 11.12
CA GLN A 152 -27.81 2.71 11.30
C GLN A 152 -26.41 3.29 11.43
N LYS A 153 -25.47 2.56 12.03
CA LYS A 153 -24.06 2.99 12.15
C LYS A 153 -23.30 2.87 10.83
N LEU A 154 -23.58 1.85 10.02
CA LEU A 154 -23.02 1.73 8.66
C LEU A 154 -23.54 2.85 7.75
N ASP A 155 -24.83 3.18 7.82
CA ASP A 155 -25.42 4.31 7.10
C ASP A 155 -24.79 5.65 7.54
N LEU A 156 -24.50 5.80 8.83
CA LEU A 156 -23.79 6.96 9.35
C LEU A 156 -22.35 7.03 8.81
N CYS A 157 -21.62 5.92 8.77
CA CYS A 157 -20.28 5.87 8.18
C CYS A 157 -20.32 6.26 6.69
N GLN A 158 -21.36 5.85 5.95
CA GLN A 158 -21.56 6.30 4.57
C GLN A 158 -21.79 7.81 4.49
N LEU A 159 -22.64 8.38 5.35
CA LEU A 159 -22.86 9.83 5.37
C LEU A 159 -21.59 10.61 5.71
N ILE A 160 -20.82 10.16 6.72
CA ILE A 160 -19.55 10.79 7.10
C ILE A 160 -18.56 10.72 5.92
N ARG A 161 -18.44 9.55 5.28
CA ARG A 161 -17.59 9.38 4.09
C ARG A 161 -18.00 10.29 2.95
N ASP A 162 -19.30 10.38 2.68
CA ASP A 162 -19.86 11.21 1.61
C ASP A 162 -19.52 12.68 1.85
N VAL A 163 -19.71 13.18 3.08
CA VAL A 163 -19.40 14.58 3.41
C VAL A 163 -17.89 14.81 3.44
N LEU A 164 -17.08 13.93 4.04
CA LEU A 164 -15.62 14.06 4.05
C LEU A 164 -15.02 14.09 2.64
N SER A 165 -15.43 13.15 1.78
CA SER A 165 -14.95 13.09 0.40
C SER A 165 -15.29 14.35 -0.40
N VAL A 166 -16.43 14.98 -0.09
CA VAL A 166 -16.87 16.22 -0.73
C VAL A 166 -16.19 17.43 -0.08
N SER A 167 -15.94 17.43 1.24
CA SER A 167 -15.20 18.48 1.96
C SER A 167 -13.71 18.55 1.59
N GLU A 168 -13.09 17.42 1.22
CA GLU A 168 -11.75 17.43 0.63
C GLU A 168 -11.72 18.22 -0.67
N MET A 169 -12.78 18.13 -1.50
CA MET A 169 -12.93 18.91 -2.74
C MET A 169 -12.99 20.42 -2.50
N THR A 170 -13.39 20.85 -1.30
CA THR A 170 -13.44 22.26 -0.90
C THR A 170 -12.27 22.66 0.01
N LEU A 171 -11.12 21.99 -0.12
CA LEU A 171 -9.90 22.31 0.65
C LEU A 171 -10.10 22.22 2.18
N ARG A 172 -11.09 21.45 2.67
CA ARG A 172 -11.52 21.45 4.09
C ARG A 172 -11.64 22.86 4.67
N SER A 173 -11.97 23.85 3.83
CA SER A 173 -12.06 25.24 4.26
C SER A 173 -13.12 25.32 5.35
N PRO A 174 -12.86 26.04 6.46
CA PRO A 174 -13.87 26.25 7.49
C PRO A 174 -15.10 26.99 6.91
N GLU A 175 -14.90 27.78 5.86
CA GLU A 175 -15.97 28.47 5.11
C GLU A 175 -15.70 28.31 3.61
N PRO A 176 -16.16 27.21 2.98
CA PRO A 176 -15.96 27.01 1.55
C PRO A 176 -16.97 27.84 0.74
N SER A 177 -16.53 28.41 -0.38
CA SER A 177 -17.41 29.16 -1.28
C SER A 177 -18.51 28.26 -1.87
N CYS A 178 -19.63 28.85 -2.28
CA CYS A 178 -20.75 28.11 -2.86
C CYS A 178 -20.35 27.40 -4.15
N VAL A 179 -19.45 28.02 -4.93
CA VAL A 179 -18.90 27.42 -6.16
C VAL A 179 -18.05 26.19 -5.83
N GLY A 180 -17.21 26.25 -4.78
CA GLY A 180 -16.46 25.09 -4.30
C GLY A 180 -17.40 23.95 -3.86
N LYS A 181 -18.40 24.28 -3.05
CA LYS A 181 -19.45 23.34 -2.60
C LYS A 181 -20.22 22.71 -3.76
N TYR A 182 -20.50 23.46 -4.82
CA TYR A 182 -21.17 22.98 -6.04
C TYR A 182 -20.27 22.04 -6.85
N ARG A 183 -19.01 22.43 -7.09
CA ARG A 183 -18.03 21.58 -7.80
C ARG A 183 -17.82 20.24 -7.08
N ALA A 184 -17.83 20.27 -5.75
CA ALA A 184 -17.70 19.07 -4.93
C ALA A 184 -18.87 18.08 -5.10
N LEU A 185 -20.04 18.53 -5.58
CA LEU A 185 -21.15 17.64 -5.95
C LEU A 185 -20.91 16.91 -7.29
N ARG A 186 -19.89 17.25 -8.09
CA ARG A 186 -19.53 16.51 -9.32
C ARG A 186 -20.68 16.32 -10.33
N CYS A 187 -21.68 17.21 -10.31
CA CYS A 187 -22.82 17.14 -11.19
C CYS A 187 -23.23 18.54 -11.63
N SER A 188 -23.67 18.66 -12.89
CA SER A 188 -24.24 19.90 -13.39
C SER A 188 -25.68 20.00 -12.91
N ILE A 189 -26.03 21.12 -12.29
CA ILE A 189 -27.40 21.39 -11.82
C ILE A 189 -27.89 22.66 -12.50
N GLU A 190 -29.05 22.58 -13.16
CA GLU A 190 -29.69 23.74 -13.79
C GLU A 190 -31.18 23.77 -13.44
N VAL A 191 -31.67 24.94 -13.04
CA VAL A 191 -33.10 25.13 -12.76
C VAL A 191 -33.87 25.12 -14.09
N LEU A 192 -34.93 24.31 -14.16
CA LEU A 192 -35.80 24.27 -15.32
C LEU A 192 -36.85 25.39 -15.25
N PRO A 193 -37.02 26.17 -16.33
CA PRO A 193 -38.13 27.10 -16.46
C PRO A 193 -39.50 26.36 -16.38
N PRO A 194 -40.50 26.89 -15.65
CA PRO A 194 -41.82 26.25 -15.51
C PRO A 194 -42.57 26.03 -16.83
N ASP A 195 -42.27 26.83 -17.85
CA ASP A 195 -42.83 26.76 -19.21
C ASP A 195 -42.12 25.73 -20.11
N SER A 196 -40.97 25.19 -19.67
CA SER A 196 -40.24 24.19 -20.44
C SER A 196 -41.00 22.85 -20.53
N ALA A 197 -40.92 22.18 -21.68
CA ALA A 197 -41.50 20.85 -21.87
C ALA A 197 -40.95 19.84 -20.86
N ALA A 198 -39.68 19.97 -20.46
CA ALA A 198 -39.06 19.13 -19.45
C ALA A 198 -39.71 19.29 -18.07
N PHE A 199 -40.00 20.52 -17.65
CA PHE A 199 -40.71 20.79 -16.39
C PHE A 199 -42.13 20.19 -16.42
N GLN A 200 -42.87 20.40 -17.51
CA GLN A 200 -44.23 19.88 -17.66
C GLN A 200 -44.28 18.35 -17.61
N ASN A 201 -43.29 17.67 -18.21
CA ASN A 201 -43.18 16.22 -18.14
C ASN A 201 -42.96 15.72 -16.69
N VAL A 202 -42.08 16.38 -15.92
CA VAL A 202 -41.87 16.04 -14.50
C VAL A 202 -43.12 16.32 -13.67
N ALA A 203 -43.77 17.47 -13.89
CA ALA A 203 -45.02 17.82 -13.23
C ALA A 203 -46.13 16.80 -13.54
N SER A 204 -46.16 16.27 -14.77
CA SER A 204 -47.11 15.22 -15.16
C SER A 204 -46.91 13.90 -14.41
N LEU A 205 -45.64 13.54 -14.14
CA LEU A 205 -45.28 12.34 -13.36
C LEU A 205 -45.68 12.47 -11.88
N LEU A 206 -45.77 13.70 -11.39
CA LEU A 206 -46.10 14.03 -10.00
C LEU A 206 -47.55 14.55 -9.85
N GLN A 207 -48.46 14.20 -10.76
CA GLN A 207 -49.87 14.64 -10.73
C GLN A 207 -50.64 14.05 -9.54
N ASP A 208 -50.34 14.55 -8.34
CA ASP A 208 -51.08 14.33 -7.11
C ASP A 208 -51.55 15.70 -6.60
N ARG A 209 -52.85 15.80 -6.25
CA ARG A 209 -53.45 17.05 -5.75
C ARG A 209 -52.82 17.54 -4.45
N THR A 210 -52.15 16.65 -3.72
CA THR A 210 -51.50 16.96 -2.44
C THR A 210 -50.09 17.55 -2.60
N ILE A 211 -49.49 17.55 -3.79
CA ILE A 211 -48.13 18.03 -4.01
C ILE A 211 -48.09 19.41 -4.65
N GLN A 212 -47.32 20.31 -4.04
CA GLN A 212 -46.96 21.60 -4.61
C GLN A 212 -45.47 21.61 -5.00
N ILE A 213 -45.20 21.64 -6.31
CA ILE A 213 -43.84 21.70 -6.86
C ILE A 213 -43.34 23.14 -6.78
N HIS A 214 -42.17 23.34 -6.16
CA HIS A 214 -41.53 24.65 -6.04
C HIS A 214 -40.43 24.84 -7.09
N GLN A 215 -39.57 23.83 -7.26
CA GLN A 215 -38.48 23.86 -8.24
C GLN A 215 -38.24 22.46 -8.81
N VAL A 216 -37.95 22.41 -10.11
CA VAL A 216 -37.40 21.23 -10.78
C VAL A 216 -36.02 21.60 -11.30
N MET A 217 -35.02 20.84 -10.90
CA MET A 217 -33.63 21.04 -11.32
C MET A 217 -33.20 19.86 -12.16
N SER A 218 -32.68 20.12 -13.35
CA SER A 218 -32.01 19.10 -14.15
C SER A 218 -30.65 18.79 -13.55
N VAL A 219 -30.32 17.50 -13.53
CA VAL A 219 -29.05 16.98 -13.01
C VAL A 219 -28.38 16.18 -14.11
N SER A 220 -27.10 16.43 -14.32
CA SER A 220 -26.25 15.65 -15.22
C SER A 220 -24.96 15.27 -14.52
N ARG A 221 -24.69 13.97 -14.43
CA ARG A 221 -23.51 13.39 -13.76
C ARG A 221 -22.59 12.76 -14.81
N GLY A 222 -21.31 13.13 -14.80
CA GLY A 222 -20.32 12.61 -15.75
C GLY A 222 -20.16 11.09 -15.63
N ALA A 223 -20.09 10.56 -14.40
CA ALA A 223 -19.98 9.13 -14.14
C ALA A 223 -21.15 8.32 -14.73
N GLU A 224 -22.38 8.82 -14.63
CA GLU A 224 -23.57 8.12 -15.15
C GLU A 224 -23.66 8.20 -16.68
N LEU A 225 -23.14 9.24 -17.32
CA LEU A 225 -23.05 9.28 -18.79
C LEU A 225 -22.15 8.17 -19.34
N GLN A 226 -21.14 7.76 -18.56
CA GLN A 226 -20.17 6.75 -18.96
C GLN A 226 -20.67 5.33 -18.74
N SER A 227 -21.24 5.04 -17.56
CA SER A 227 -21.58 3.67 -17.18
C SER A 227 -23.02 3.26 -17.46
N PHE A 228 -23.91 4.19 -17.81
CA PHE A 228 -25.33 3.90 -17.98
C PHE A 228 -25.63 2.92 -19.12
N LYS A 229 -26.20 1.77 -18.78
CA LYS A 229 -26.51 0.63 -19.67
C LYS A 229 -27.78 0.83 -20.48
N ALA A 230 -27.80 1.84 -21.34
CA ALA A 230 -28.95 2.17 -22.20
C ALA A 230 -29.33 1.02 -23.17
N GLU A 231 -28.35 0.19 -23.55
CA GLU A 231 -28.49 -0.95 -24.46
C GLU A 231 -29.41 -2.06 -23.93
N LEU A 232 -29.67 -2.11 -22.61
CA LEU A 232 -30.60 -3.07 -22.03
C LEU A 232 -32.04 -2.84 -22.47
N GLY A 233 -32.40 -1.62 -22.90
CA GLY A 233 -33.76 -1.24 -23.29
C GLY A 233 -34.74 -1.16 -22.11
N ASN A 234 -36.04 -1.03 -22.39
CA ASN A 234 -37.12 -0.83 -21.40
C ASN A 234 -36.78 0.29 -20.39
N MET A 235 -36.47 1.47 -20.92
CA MET A 235 -36.15 2.64 -20.11
C MET A 235 -37.43 3.30 -19.59
N LYS A 236 -37.54 3.44 -18.27
CA LYS A 236 -38.65 4.16 -17.62
C LYS A 236 -38.13 5.35 -16.81
N SER A 237 -38.94 6.41 -16.73
CA SER A 237 -38.73 7.50 -15.77
C SER A 237 -39.43 7.13 -14.48
N LEU A 238 -38.68 6.88 -13.41
CA LEU A 238 -39.19 6.44 -12.13
C LEU A 238 -38.72 7.35 -10.99
N LEU A 239 -39.46 7.31 -9.89
CA LEU A 239 -39.25 8.12 -8.70
C LEU A 239 -38.36 7.40 -7.69
N HIS A 240 -37.47 8.15 -7.05
CA HIS A 240 -36.71 7.70 -5.89
C HIS A 240 -36.69 8.81 -4.83
N ALA A 241 -36.88 8.45 -3.57
CA ALA A 241 -36.93 9.39 -2.46
C ALA A 241 -35.92 9.00 -1.38
N SER A 242 -35.31 10.01 -0.76
CA SER A 242 -34.38 9.84 0.35
C SER A 242 -34.46 11.04 1.29
N SER A 243 -33.88 10.89 2.48
CA SER A 243 -33.70 12.01 3.41
C SER A 243 -32.86 13.13 2.77
N PRO A 244 -33.24 14.41 2.90
CA PRO A 244 -32.48 15.54 2.36
C PRO A 244 -30.98 15.55 2.74
N SER A 245 -30.65 15.12 3.96
CA SER A 245 -29.25 14.98 4.43
C SER A 245 -28.37 14.07 3.56
N ASN A 246 -28.96 13.16 2.78
CA ASN A 246 -28.23 12.21 1.96
C ASN A 246 -27.93 12.75 0.55
N PHE A 247 -28.54 13.88 0.15
CA PHE A 247 -28.45 14.38 -1.22
C PHE A 247 -27.06 14.89 -1.59
N VAL A 248 -26.24 15.33 -0.62
CA VAL A 248 -24.81 15.64 -0.88
C VAL A 248 -24.10 14.41 -1.42
N GLY A 249 -24.28 13.25 -0.79
CA GLY A 249 -23.72 11.97 -1.25
C GLY A 249 -24.37 11.48 -2.54
N ILE A 250 -25.70 11.53 -2.66
CA ILE A 250 -26.40 11.06 -3.87
C ILE A 250 -26.02 11.90 -5.09
N LEU A 251 -25.85 13.21 -4.94
CA LEU A 251 -25.44 14.09 -6.04
C LEU A 251 -23.94 14.00 -6.34
N SER A 252 -23.08 13.67 -5.37
CA SER A 252 -21.65 13.47 -5.61
C SER A 252 -21.31 12.10 -6.23
N ARG A 253 -21.71 11.00 -5.59
CA ARG A 253 -21.32 9.63 -6.00
C ARG A 253 -22.43 8.81 -6.69
N GLY A 254 -23.68 9.23 -6.61
CA GLY A 254 -24.82 8.56 -7.25
C GLY A 254 -25.55 7.66 -6.27
N LEU A 255 -26.59 6.97 -6.75
CA LEU A 255 -27.29 5.97 -5.95
C LEU A 255 -26.39 4.74 -5.81
N LEU A 256 -26.18 4.31 -4.56
CA LEU A 256 -25.38 3.13 -4.23
C LEU A 256 -26.31 1.95 -4.00
N LEU A 257 -25.83 0.77 -4.35
CA LEU A 257 -26.38 -0.45 -3.79
C LEU A 257 -26.20 -0.39 -2.26
N PRO A 258 -27.14 -0.95 -1.49
CA PRO A 258 -26.89 -1.22 -0.09
C PRO A 258 -25.58 -2.00 0.07
N ARG A 259 -24.70 -1.58 0.98
CA ARG A 259 -23.30 -2.04 1.05
C ARG A 259 -23.17 -3.57 1.06
N VAL A 260 -22.30 -4.08 0.18
CA VAL A 260 -22.07 -5.50 -0.18
C VAL A 260 -21.20 -6.27 0.84
N GLY A 261 -20.72 -5.65 1.93
CA GLY A 261 -20.07 -6.37 3.04
C GLY A 261 -20.97 -7.44 3.70
N VAL A 262 -22.25 -7.44 3.34
CA VAL A 262 -23.30 -8.37 3.76
C VAL A 262 -23.24 -9.71 3.00
N GLU A 263 -22.56 -9.81 1.86
CA GLU A 263 -22.68 -10.99 0.97
C GLU A 263 -21.69 -12.14 1.27
N HIS A 264 -20.57 -11.90 1.97
CA HIS A 264 -19.65 -12.97 2.35
C HIS A 264 -20.00 -13.67 3.69
N HIS A 265 -20.96 -13.14 4.44
CA HIS A 265 -21.19 -13.53 5.85
C HIS A 265 -22.64 -13.94 6.16
N GLY A 266 -23.41 -14.40 5.16
CA GLY A 266 -24.71 -15.10 5.28
C GLY A 266 -25.67 -14.62 6.40
N ILE A 267 -26.77 -13.96 6.02
CA ILE A 267 -28.03 -13.68 6.78
C ILE A 267 -28.44 -12.19 6.80
N GLU A 268 -29.76 -12.02 6.71
CA GLU A 268 -30.68 -10.93 6.36
C GLU A 268 -30.57 -9.62 7.17
N ARG A 269 -30.81 -8.49 6.49
CA ARG A 269 -31.12 -7.20 7.14
C ARG A 269 -32.58 -7.21 7.65
N THR A 270 -32.88 -6.35 8.62
CA THR A 270 -34.28 -6.06 9.00
C THR A 270 -34.94 -4.98 8.13
N ASP A 271 -34.19 -4.39 7.20
CA ASP A 271 -34.61 -3.39 6.23
C ASP A 271 -34.19 -3.78 4.80
N VAL A 272 -34.03 -5.09 4.55
CA VAL A 272 -33.98 -5.54 3.16
C VAL A 272 -35.31 -5.11 2.56
N GLY A 273 -35.27 -4.28 1.52
CA GLY A 273 -36.49 -3.93 0.82
C GLY A 273 -37.18 -5.22 0.36
N ASN A 274 -38.43 -5.10 -0.07
CA ASN A 274 -39.27 -6.26 -0.34
C ASN A 274 -38.69 -7.25 -1.38
N LEU A 275 -37.64 -6.85 -2.11
CA LEU A 275 -36.98 -7.58 -3.19
C LEU A 275 -35.46 -7.59 -3.07
N GLY A 276 -34.90 -7.61 -1.86
CA GLY A 276 -33.46 -7.81 -1.68
C GLY A 276 -32.60 -6.53 -1.69
N SER A 277 -31.31 -6.69 -1.95
CA SER A 277 -30.26 -5.64 -1.87
C SER A 277 -30.10 -4.79 -3.15
N GLY A 278 -31.21 -4.45 -3.81
CA GLY A 278 -31.19 -3.57 -4.98
C GLY A 278 -31.45 -2.09 -4.68
N ILE A 279 -31.50 -1.29 -5.76
CA ILE A 279 -31.91 0.13 -5.75
C ILE A 279 -33.40 0.19 -6.13
N TYR A 280 -34.21 0.80 -5.26
CA TYR A 280 -35.67 0.80 -5.36
C TYR A 280 -36.20 2.05 -6.04
N PHE A 281 -37.16 1.85 -6.93
CA PHE A 281 -37.86 2.87 -7.69
C PHE A 281 -39.35 2.57 -7.72
N THR A 282 -40.17 3.59 -7.95
CA THR A 282 -41.62 3.48 -8.08
C THR A 282 -42.14 4.53 -9.04
N ASP A 283 -43.31 4.33 -9.63
CA ASP A 283 -44.06 5.38 -10.32
C ASP A 283 -45.13 6.02 -9.42
N SER A 284 -45.33 5.50 -8.20
CA SER A 284 -46.27 6.02 -7.21
C SER A 284 -45.62 7.11 -6.35
N VAL A 285 -46.20 8.31 -6.43
CA VAL A 285 -45.86 9.43 -5.55
C VAL A 285 -46.06 9.03 -4.08
N GLY A 286 -47.19 8.41 -3.74
CA GLY A 286 -47.52 7.98 -2.38
C GLY A 286 -46.49 7.03 -1.78
N ALA A 287 -46.01 6.06 -2.58
CA ALA A 287 -44.93 5.16 -2.18
C ALA A 287 -43.62 5.91 -1.91
N SER A 288 -43.24 6.83 -2.81
CA SER A 288 -42.01 7.62 -2.66
C SER A 288 -42.05 8.55 -1.44
N LEU A 289 -43.21 9.11 -1.09
CA LEU A 289 -43.38 10.02 0.06
C LEU A 289 -43.04 9.37 1.40
N LYS A 290 -43.17 8.04 1.52
CA LYS A 290 -42.78 7.27 2.71
C LYS A 290 -41.29 7.47 3.07
N TYR A 291 -40.45 7.76 2.07
CA TYR A 291 -38.99 7.89 2.21
C TYR A 291 -38.48 9.33 2.10
N SER A 292 -39.29 10.26 1.58
CA SER A 292 -38.94 11.68 1.47
C SER A 292 -39.20 12.41 2.80
N ARG A 293 -38.20 12.53 3.67
CA ARG A 293 -38.33 13.33 4.92
C ARG A 293 -38.38 14.85 4.64
N ARG A 294 -38.99 15.60 5.55
CA ARG A 294 -38.94 17.07 5.52
C ARG A 294 -37.54 17.55 5.89
N SER A 295 -37.05 18.52 5.16
CA SER A 295 -35.82 19.28 5.44
C SER A 295 -35.95 20.03 6.76
N GLU A 296 -34.92 19.96 7.62
CA GLU A 296 -34.87 20.78 8.85
C GLU A 296 -34.59 22.25 8.53
N THR A 297 -33.94 22.49 7.39
CA THR A 297 -33.48 23.81 6.95
C THR A 297 -34.65 24.71 6.52
N ASP A 298 -35.40 24.28 5.50
CA ASP A 298 -36.43 25.06 4.80
C ASP A 298 -37.83 24.41 4.81
N ARG A 299 -37.96 23.24 5.47
CA ARG A 299 -39.19 22.42 5.53
C ARG A 299 -39.68 21.86 4.20
N SER A 300 -38.91 22.00 3.12
CA SER A 300 -39.23 21.38 1.84
C SER A 300 -38.95 19.87 1.86
N ARG A 301 -39.38 19.18 0.81
CA ARG A 301 -39.11 17.77 0.55
C ARG A 301 -38.38 17.63 -0.79
N LEU A 302 -37.56 16.59 -0.90
CA LEU A 302 -36.76 16.31 -2.10
C LEU A 302 -37.09 14.94 -2.68
N LEU A 303 -37.20 14.89 -4.00
CA LEU A 303 -37.46 13.69 -4.79
C LEU A 303 -36.52 13.64 -5.99
N LEU A 304 -36.09 12.45 -6.39
CA LEU A 304 -35.37 12.22 -7.64
C LEU A 304 -36.31 11.65 -8.69
N VAL A 305 -36.15 12.13 -9.92
CA VAL A 305 -36.65 11.46 -11.12
C VAL A 305 -35.46 10.88 -11.87
N CYS A 306 -35.45 9.56 -11.98
CA CYS A 306 -34.36 8.79 -12.57
C CYS A 306 -34.84 8.11 -13.85
N VAL A 307 -33.98 8.05 -14.85
CA VAL A 307 -34.14 7.13 -15.98
C VAL A 307 -33.53 5.80 -15.58
N VAL A 308 -34.34 4.74 -15.62
CA VAL A 308 -33.93 3.41 -15.18
C VAL A 308 -34.05 2.44 -16.36
N ALA A 309 -32.93 1.81 -16.73
CA ALA A 309 -32.86 0.78 -17.76
C ALA A 309 -33.23 -0.58 -17.17
N LEU A 310 -34.52 -0.92 -17.20
CA LEU A 310 -35.03 -2.15 -16.61
C LEU A 310 -34.64 -3.39 -17.43
N GLY A 311 -34.46 -3.24 -18.74
CA GLY A 311 -34.32 -4.33 -19.69
C GLY A 311 -35.43 -5.39 -19.54
N ARG A 312 -35.06 -6.67 -19.68
CA ARG A 312 -35.90 -7.81 -19.26
C ARG A 312 -36.18 -7.76 -17.76
N CYS A 313 -37.40 -7.36 -17.41
CA CYS A 313 -37.88 -7.20 -16.04
C CYS A 313 -38.70 -8.42 -15.62
N LYS A 314 -38.44 -8.94 -14.43
CA LYS A 314 -39.18 -10.08 -13.86
C LYS A 314 -40.29 -9.57 -12.96
N ASP A 315 -41.54 -9.79 -13.36
CA ASP A 315 -42.69 -9.55 -12.50
C ASP A 315 -42.78 -10.61 -11.39
N VAL A 316 -43.02 -10.14 -10.16
CA VAL A 316 -43.19 -10.97 -8.96
C VAL A 316 -44.34 -10.46 -8.10
N GLN A 317 -45.06 -11.39 -7.47
CA GLN A 317 -46.20 -11.11 -6.59
C GLN A 317 -45.83 -11.28 -5.11
N ARG A 318 -44.78 -12.04 -4.82
CA ARG A 318 -44.32 -12.30 -3.45
C ARG A 318 -43.03 -11.56 -3.15
N ARG A 319 -42.88 -11.13 -1.90
CA ARG A 319 -41.64 -10.53 -1.42
C ARG A 319 -40.53 -11.58 -1.35
N ASP A 320 -39.33 -11.17 -1.74
CA ASP A 320 -38.12 -11.98 -1.62
C ASP A 320 -36.96 -11.11 -1.13
N PRO A 321 -36.78 -10.99 0.20
CA PRO A 321 -35.69 -10.20 0.77
C PRO A 321 -34.32 -10.86 0.57
N THR A 322 -34.22 -12.07 -0.02
CA THR A 322 -32.95 -12.77 -0.17
C THR A 322 -32.21 -12.43 -1.47
N LEU A 323 -32.86 -11.70 -2.38
CA LEU A 323 -32.28 -11.36 -3.68
C LEU A 323 -31.05 -10.44 -3.55
N SER A 324 -29.91 -10.89 -4.05
CA SER A 324 -28.71 -10.06 -4.23
C SER A 324 -28.47 -9.62 -5.69
N ARG A 325 -29.17 -10.26 -6.63
CA ARG A 325 -29.09 -10.00 -8.06
C ARG A 325 -30.43 -10.30 -8.72
N ALA A 326 -30.61 -9.79 -9.94
CA ALA A 326 -31.77 -10.15 -10.74
C ALA A 326 -31.79 -11.68 -11.02
N PRO A 327 -32.99 -12.31 -11.07
CA PRO A 327 -33.12 -13.72 -11.45
C PRO A 327 -32.50 -14.02 -12.81
N GLU A 328 -32.09 -15.27 -13.02
CA GLU A 328 -31.43 -15.69 -14.26
C GLU A 328 -32.25 -15.31 -15.50
N GLY A 329 -31.55 -14.76 -16.50
CA GLY A 329 -32.17 -14.24 -17.73
C GLY A 329 -32.87 -12.88 -17.61
N HIS A 330 -32.88 -12.24 -16.44
CA HIS A 330 -33.47 -10.92 -16.22
C HIS A 330 -32.42 -9.91 -15.74
N HIS A 331 -32.71 -8.62 -15.85
CA HIS A 331 -31.82 -7.54 -15.43
C HIS A 331 -32.42 -6.70 -14.29
N SER A 332 -33.72 -6.84 -14.02
CA SER A 332 -34.44 -6.12 -12.96
C SER A 332 -35.63 -6.94 -12.48
N VAL A 333 -36.20 -6.54 -11.34
CA VAL A 333 -37.39 -7.16 -10.75
C VAL A 333 -38.47 -6.09 -10.56
N HIS A 334 -39.72 -6.48 -10.75
CA HIS A 334 -40.88 -5.62 -10.59
C HIS A 334 -41.90 -6.30 -9.65
N GLY A 335 -42.08 -5.72 -8.47
CA GLY A 335 -43.14 -6.08 -7.54
C GLY A 335 -44.46 -5.50 -8.03
N VAL A 336 -45.32 -6.35 -8.57
CA VAL A 336 -46.60 -5.96 -9.17
C VAL A 336 -47.57 -5.58 -8.04
N PRO A 337 -48.27 -4.44 -8.07
CA PRO A 337 -49.12 -3.99 -6.97
C PRO A 337 -50.39 -4.82 -6.84
N ARG A 338 -50.98 -4.80 -5.64
CA ARG A 338 -52.25 -5.47 -5.34
C ARG A 338 -53.41 -4.97 -6.20
N ALA A 339 -53.33 -3.73 -6.69
CA ALA A 339 -54.31 -3.16 -7.60
C ALA A 339 -54.36 -3.90 -8.97
N GLN A 340 -53.23 -4.45 -9.42
CA GLN A 340 -53.11 -5.22 -10.65
C GLN A 340 -53.30 -6.73 -10.39
N ASP A 341 -52.80 -7.24 -9.26
CA ASP A 341 -52.96 -8.63 -8.84
C ASP A 341 -53.37 -8.74 -7.36
N PRO A 342 -54.61 -9.15 -7.04
CA PRO A 342 -55.10 -9.24 -5.66
C PRO A 342 -54.29 -10.15 -4.74
N GLN A 343 -53.52 -11.10 -5.27
CA GLN A 343 -52.67 -12.01 -4.48
C GLN A 343 -51.29 -11.42 -4.17
N SER A 344 -51.01 -10.21 -4.63
CA SER A 344 -49.72 -9.57 -4.44
C SER A 344 -49.50 -9.04 -3.01
N ASP A 345 -48.26 -9.21 -2.55
CA ASP A 345 -47.73 -8.66 -1.31
C ASP A 345 -47.38 -7.16 -1.41
N PHE A 346 -47.39 -6.58 -2.61
CA PHE A 346 -46.99 -5.19 -2.87
C PHE A 346 -48.20 -4.25 -2.90
N GLU A 347 -48.11 -3.11 -2.20
CA GLU A 347 -49.18 -2.09 -2.22
C GLU A 347 -49.14 -1.25 -3.50
N ASP A 348 -47.93 -0.86 -3.90
CA ASP A 348 -47.59 0.00 -5.04
C ASP A 348 -46.60 -0.74 -5.95
N ASP A 349 -46.43 -0.28 -7.20
CA ASP A 349 -45.39 -0.82 -8.10
C ASP A 349 -43.99 -0.53 -7.50
N GLU A 350 -43.19 -1.58 -7.33
CA GLU A 350 -41.80 -1.51 -6.86
C GLU A 350 -40.85 -2.07 -7.91
N PHE A 351 -40.07 -1.19 -8.55
CA PHE A 351 -39.04 -1.57 -9.52
C PHE A 351 -37.67 -1.60 -8.85
N VAL A 352 -36.94 -2.70 -9.03
CA VAL A 352 -35.64 -2.91 -8.37
C VAL A 352 -34.58 -3.30 -9.39
N VAL A 353 -33.45 -2.60 -9.36
CA VAL A 353 -32.25 -2.89 -10.15
C VAL A 353 -31.08 -3.23 -9.22
N TYR A 354 -30.19 -4.12 -9.67
CA TYR A 354 -29.07 -4.63 -8.86
C TYR A 354 -27.72 -4.17 -9.40
N SER A 355 -27.72 -3.11 -10.20
CA SER A 355 -26.53 -2.49 -10.78
C SER A 355 -26.73 -0.97 -10.80
N PRO A 356 -25.82 -0.18 -10.19
CA PRO A 356 -25.87 1.29 -10.28
C PRO A 356 -25.86 1.79 -11.73
N ASP A 357 -25.17 1.08 -12.61
CA ASP A 357 -25.10 1.36 -14.05
C ASP A 357 -26.44 1.26 -14.80
N GLN A 358 -27.52 0.78 -14.18
CA GLN A 358 -28.87 0.81 -14.76
C GLN A 358 -29.62 2.10 -14.47
N VAL A 359 -29.02 3.04 -13.75
CA VAL A 359 -29.68 4.23 -13.22
C VAL A 359 -28.99 5.50 -13.71
N LYS A 360 -29.78 6.47 -14.15
CA LYS A 360 -29.33 7.83 -14.45
C LYS A 360 -30.24 8.85 -13.78
N ILE A 361 -29.70 9.64 -12.85
CA ILE A 361 -30.43 10.73 -12.20
C ILE A 361 -30.64 11.85 -13.21
N LYS A 362 -31.89 12.24 -13.44
CA LYS A 362 -32.22 13.25 -14.45
C LYS A 362 -32.73 14.55 -13.83
N TYR A 363 -33.54 14.45 -12.78
CA TYR A 363 -34.08 15.63 -12.11
C TYR A 363 -34.09 15.46 -10.59
N VAL A 364 -33.91 16.58 -9.90
CA VAL A 364 -34.24 16.75 -8.47
C VAL A 364 -35.45 17.68 -8.40
N VAL A 365 -36.47 17.25 -7.66
CA VAL A 365 -37.69 18.01 -7.45
C VAL A 365 -37.77 18.44 -5.99
N ARG A 366 -37.90 19.75 -5.78
CA ARG A 366 -38.17 20.36 -4.48
C ARG A 366 -39.66 20.70 -4.41
N PHE A 367 -40.35 20.16 -3.41
CA PHE A 367 -41.80 20.26 -3.29
C PHE A 367 -42.24 20.32 -1.82
N SER A 368 -43.53 20.57 -1.58
CA SER A 368 -44.18 20.41 -0.28
C SER A 368 -45.50 19.66 -0.43
N VAL A 369 -45.99 19.07 0.66
CA VAL A 369 -47.31 18.43 0.70
C VAL A 369 -48.34 19.42 1.27
N GLU A 370 -49.60 19.29 0.87
CA GLU A 370 -50.72 20.12 1.32
C GLU A 370 -50.74 20.26 2.86
N GLY A 371 -50.82 21.50 3.34
CA GLY A 371 -50.75 21.83 4.77
C GLY A 371 -49.33 22.06 5.32
N GLU A 372 -48.27 21.82 4.55
CA GLU A 372 -46.89 22.15 4.92
C GLU A 372 -46.54 23.57 4.48
N GLN A 373 -46.07 24.40 5.42
CA GLN A 373 -45.53 25.72 5.12
C GLN A 373 -43.99 25.67 5.07
N LEU A 374 -43.44 26.22 3.98
CA LEU A 374 -42.00 26.43 3.84
C LEU A 374 -41.49 27.39 4.91
N LYS A 375 -40.23 27.20 5.30
CA LYS A 375 -39.48 28.13 6.13
C LYS A 375 -38.51 28.89 5.24
N ASP A 376 -38.48 30.21 5.39
CA ASP A 376 -37.54 31.06 4.64
C ASP A 376 -36.10 30.70 4.99
N PHE A 377 -35.29 30.51 3.93
CA PHE A 377 -33.87 30.22 4.03
C PHE A 377 -33.10 31.12 3.06
N HIS A 378 -32.31 32.04 3.60
CA HIS A 378 -31.53 33.02 2.85
C HIS A 378 -30.07 32.93 3.28
N PRO A 379 -29.30 31.96 2.74
CA PRO A 379 -27.89 31.81 3.09
C PRO A 379 -27.05 32.95 2.53
N ALA A 380 -25.93 33.26 3.18
CA ALA A 380 -24.89 34.06 2.55
C ALA A 380 -24.28 33.24 1.41
N VAL A 381 -24.39 33.74 0.18
CA VAL A 381 -23.91 33.04 -1.01
C VAL A 381 -22.63 33.71 -1.49
N ASP A 382 -21.50 33.05 -1.28
CA ASP A 382 -20.22 33.45 -1.85
C ASP A 382 -20.03 32.80 -3.23
N MET A 383 -20.13 33.63 -4.27
CA MET A 383 -19.97 33.23 -5.68
C MET A 383 -18.54 33.42 -6.19
N SER A 384 -17.58 33.76 -5.32
CA SER A 384 -16.18 33.87 -5.71
C SER A 384 -15.67 32.52 -6.23
N ALA A 385 -15.08 32.55 -7.43
CA ALA A 385 -14.54 31.36 -8.10
C ALA A 385 -13.13 30.98 -7.59
N GLU A 386 -12.63 31.68 -6.56
CA GLU A 386 -11.24 31.59 -6.14
C GLU A 386 -11.00 30.25 -5.44
N LEU A 387 -10.16 29.43 -6.08
CA LEU A 387 -9.29 28.50 -5.36
C LEU A 387 -8.53 29.36 -4.35
N CYS A 388 -8.75 29.15 -3.05
CA CYS A 388 -7.93 29.79 -2.02
C CYS A 388 -6.45 29.59 -2.40
N GLN A 389 -5.79 30.63 -2.90
CA GLN A 389 -4.34 30.65 -2.92
C GLN A 389 -3.93 30.68 -1.45
N PRO A 390 -3.20 29.67 -0.94
CA PRO A 390 -2.55 29.84 0.33
C PRO A 390 -1.66 31.08 0.21
N GLU A 391 -1.69 31.94 1.23
CA GLU A 391 -0.69 33.00 1.37
C GLU A 391 0.69 32.35 1.15
N MET A 392 1.39 32.79 0.09
CA MET A 392 2.74 32.34 -0.18
C MET A 392 3.62 32.80 0.97
N ASP A 393 3.96 31.90 1.88
CA ASP A 393 5.20 32.04 2.63
C ASP A 393 6.34 32.07 1.61
N GLN A 394 6.88 33.26 1.38
CA GLN A 394 7.98 33.57 0.46
C GLN A 394 9.33 32.97 0.91
N GLU A 395 9.35 31.79 1.53
CA GLU A 395 10.59 31.00 1.63
C GLU A 395 10.77 30.19 0.34
N LEU A 396 11.13 30.92 -0.72
CA LEU A 396 11.70 30.37 -1.93
C LEU A 396 13.04 29.68 -1.61
N LEU A 397 13.02 28.35 -1.67
CA LEU A 397 14.04 27.46 -2.24
C LEU A 397 15.51 27.76 -1.88
N SER A 398 16.04 27.02 -0.89
CA SER A 398 17.32 26.32 -1.07
C SER A 398 17.02 24.82 -1.20
N VAL A 399 16.66 24.37 -2.40
CA VAL A 399 16.46 22.93 -2.71
C VAL A 399 17.80 22.21 -2.91
N ASP A 400 18.90 22.81 -2.44
CA ASP A 400 20.25 22.24 -2.41
C ASP A 400 20.56 21.52 -1.10
N ASP A 401 19.55 21.02 -0.40
CA ASP A 401 19.80 19.94 0.55
C ASP A 401 19.98 18.67 -0.28
N ASP A 402 21.23 18.35 -0.63
CA ASP A 402 21.56 17.15 -1.38
C ASP A 402 21.13 15.93 -0.57
N MET A 403 20.08 15.25 -1.06
CA MET A 403 19.71 13.91 -0.58
C MET A 403 20.88 12.92 -0.64
N GLU A 404 21.88 13.22 -1.44
CA GLU A 404 23.10 12.44 -1.59
C GLU A 404 24.02 12.53 -0.35
N ASN A 405 23.77 13.45 0.59
CA ASN A 405 24.56 13.64 1.82
C ASN A 405 23.77 13.40 3.13
N ILE A 406 22.57 12.80 3.08
CA ILE A 406 21.84 12.44 4.31
C ILE A 406 22.52 11.21 4.93
N LYS A 407 23.28 11.44 6.02
CA LYS A 407 23.90 10.38 6.81
C LYS A 407 22.86 9.36 7.26
N ASN A 408 23.25 8.09 7.26
CA ASN A 408 22.39 7.03 7.75
C ASN A 408 22.16 7.24 9.26
N PRO A 409 20.91 7.36 9.76
CA PRO A 409 20.65 7.50 11.19
C PRO A 409 21.18 6.30 11.98
N LEU A 410 21.37 5.13 11.37
CA LEU A 410 22.05 4.00 11.99
C LEU A 410 23.55 4.27 12.26
N GLU A 411 24.17 5.25 11.59
CA GLU A 411 25.51 5.76 11.91
C GLU A 411 25.52 6.63 13.18
N ASP A 412 24.41 7.30 13.48
CA ASP A 412 24.24 8.14 14.69
C ASP A 412 23.70 7.35 15.90
N VAL A 413 23.20 6.12 15.68
CA VAL A 413 22.73 5.23 16.75
C VAL A 413 23.92 4.63 17.49
N THR A 414 24.04 4.96 18.78
CA THR A 414 25.05 4.36 19.66
C THR A 414 24.70 2.90 19.96
N ALA A 415 25.31 1.98 19.24
CA ALA A 415 25.12 0.54 19.43
C ALA A 415 25.89 0.01 20.65
N GLY A 416 25.39 -1.07 21.26
CA GLY A 416 25.97 -1.68 22.46
C GLY A 416 25.21 -1.35 23.75
N LEU A 417 25.72 -1.81 24.90
CA LEU A 417 25.06 -1.73 26.21
C LEU A 417 25.33 -0.35 26.88
N LEU A 418 24.28 0.42 27.13
CA LEU A 418 24.30 1.79 27.67
C LEU A 418 23.66 1.82 29.07
N ASP A 419 24.23 2.48 30.06
CA ASP A 419 23.59 2.64 31.37
C ASP A 419 22.38 3.58 31.35
N SER A 420 21.69 3.72 32.49
CA SER A 420 20.53 4.61 32.66
C SER A 420 20.77 6.10 32.35
N SER A 421 22.04 6.54 32.28
CA SER A 421 22.44 7.91 31.91
C SER A 421 22.83 8.05 30.43
N GLY A 422 22.78 6.95 29.68
CA GLY A 422 23.18 6.87 28.27
C GLY A 422 24.69 6.63 28.07
N GLN A 423 25.42 6.27 29.12
CA GLN A 423 26.85 6.02 29.06
C GLN A 423 27.17 4.55 28.74
N GLN A 424 28.08 4.33 27.81
CA GLN A 424 28.38 3.00 27.31
C GLN A 424 29.23 2.16 28.27
N LEU A 425 28.87 0.89 28.47
CA LEU A 425 29.74 -0.08 29.12
C LEU A 425 30.80 -0.57 28.12
N PRO A 426 32.06 -0.74 28.55
CA PRO A 426 33.13 -1.18 27.66
C PRO A 426 32.88 -2.61 27.15
N LEU A 427 32.88 -2.77 25.82
CA LEU A 427 32.84 -4.08 25.16
C LEU A 427 34.23 -4.71 25.16
N GLN A 428 34.36 -5.91 25.70
CA GLN A 428 35.65 -6.61 25.82
C GLN A 428 35.97 -7.52 24.64
N ALA A 429 34.99 -8.25 24.13
CA ALA A 429 35.17 -9.23 23.07
C ALA A 429 33.90 -9.39 22.22
N VAL A 430 34.10 -9.66 20.93
CA VAL A 430 33.06 -9.95 19.93
C VAL A 430 33.40 -11.24 19.20
N HIS A 431 32.52 -12.23 19.29
CA HIS A 431 32.65 -13.47 18.52
C HIS A 431 31.42 -13.64 17.64
N VAL A 432 31.65 -13.91 16.36
CA VAL A 432 30.60 -14.03 15.35
C VAL A 432 30.65 -15.40 14.71
N LYS A 433 29.50 -16.07 14.64
CA LYS A 433 29.29 -17.31 13.89
C LYS A 433 28.22 -17.06 12.84
N CYS A 434 28.53 -17.32 11.57
CA CYS A 434 27.62 -17.09 10.46
C CYS A 434 27.33 -18.38 9.68
N LYS A 435 26.07 -18.55 9.28
CA LYS A 435 25.65 -19.57 8.31
C LYS A 435 24.94 -18.87 7.15
N LEU A 436 25.50 -19.00 5.95
CA LEU A 436 24.92 -18.46 4.72
C LEU A 436 24.39 -19.64 3.90
N MET A 437 23.15 -19.50 3.44
CA MET A 437 22.49 -20.45 2.56
C MET A 437 21.84 -19.65 1.43
N ASP A 438 22.44 -19.68 0.24
CA ASP A 438 22.00 -18.90 -0.92
C ASP A 438 21.86 -17.40 -0.59
N LEU A 439 20.65 -16.84 -0.64
CA LEU A 439 20.36 -15.44 -0.28
C LEU A 439 19.95 -15.26 1.19
N LEU A 440 20.19 -16.24 2.04
CA LEU A 440 19.82 -16.18 3.45
C LEU A 440 21.07 -16.18 4.33
N SER A 441 21.03 -15.43 5.43
CA SER A 441 22.05 -15.53 6.48
C SER A 441 21.44 -15.72 7.85
N GLN A 442 22.11 -16.54 8.67
CA GLN A 442 21.91 -16.64 10.10
C GLN A 442 23.21 -16.18 10.77
N VAL A 443 23.10 -15.18 11.64
CA VAL A 443 24.23 -14.61 12.35
C VAL A 443 24.00 -14.77 13.84
N ILE A 444 24.98 -15.36 14.53
CA ILE A 444 25.04 -15.49 15.98
C ILE A 444 26.20 -14.63 16.46
N ILE A 445 25.88 -13.64 17.30
CA ILE A 445 26.85 -12.71 17.86
C ILE A 445 26.94 -12.92 19.36
N PHE A 446 28.15 -13.07 19.86
CA PHE A 446 28.49 -13.10 21.28
C PHE A 446 29.25 -11.82 21.65
N GLN A 447 28.72 -11.08 22.62
CA GLN A 447 29.33 -9.84 23.11
C GLN A 447 29.50 -9.88 24.62
N LYS A 448 30.72 -9.61 25.08
CA LYS A 448 31.06 -9.64 26.52
C LYS A 448 31.18 -8.22 27.08
N TYR A 449 30.34 -7.91 28.06
CA TYR A 449 30.39 -6.66 28.83
C TYR A 449 30.66 -6.93 30.31
N THR A 450 31.24 -5.95 31.01
CA THR A 450 31.44 -6.02 32.47
C THR A 450 30.96 -4.72 33.12
N ASN A 451 30.16 -4.84 34.18
CA ASN A 451 29.79 -3.69 35.00
C ASN A 451 30.96 -3.32 35.91
N LEU A 452 31.64 -2.22 35.59
CA LEU A 452 32.77 -1.72 36.38
C LEU A 452 32.34 -0.79 37.53
N SER A 453 31.04 -0.47 37.64
CA SER A 453 30.54 0.39 38.71
C SER A 453 30.39 -0.38 40.04
N SER A 454 30.34 0.35 41.14
CA SER A 454 30.13 -0.20 42.49
C SER A 454 28.66 -0.40 42.85
N VAL A 455 27.73 -0.10 41.93
CA VAL A 455 26.28 -0.21 42.12
C VAL A 455 25.64 -1.07 41.02
N PRO A 456 24.48 -1.71 41.29
CA PRO A 456 23.72 -2.33 40.23
C PRO A 456 23.26 -1.28 39.21
N ILE A 457 23.35 -1.59 37.92
CA ILE A 457 22.95 -0.68 36.84
C ILE A 457 21.85 -1.30 35.99
N GLU A 458 20.92 -0.46 35.55
CA GLU A 458 20.06 -0.76 34.41
C GLU A 458 20.79 -0.32 33.15
N ALA A 459 20.78 -1.16 32.13
CA ALA A 459 21.41 -0.86 30.87
C ALA A 459 20.52 -1.20 29.67
N LYS A 460 20.62 -0.42 28.59
CA LYS A 460 19.91 -0.58 27.33
C LYS A 460 20.90 -0.95 26.24
N TYR A 461 20.69 -2.07 25.59
CA TYR A 461 21.44 -2.49 24.42
C TYR A 461 20.69 -2.15 23.14
N VAL A 462 21.32 -1.43 22.24
CA VAL A 462 20.74 -1.06 20.94
C VAL A 462 21.48 -1.79 19.83
N PHE A 463 20.71 -2.41 18.93
CA PHE A 463 21.23 -3.22 17.85
C PHE A 463 20.55 -2.84 16.52
N PRO A 464 21.25 -2.07 15.65
CA PRO A 464 20.73 -1.74 14.34
C PRO A 464 20.81 -2.97 13.41
N LEU A 465 19.73 -3.24 12.70
CA LEU A 465 19.63 -4.34 11.73
C LEU A 465 18.90 -3.87 10.47
N ASP A 466 19.16 -4.53 9.34
CA ASP A 466 18.41 -4.29 8.12
C ASP A 466 16.91 -4.59 8.31
N GLU A 467 16.05 -3.90 7.56
CA GLU A 467 14.58 -4.06 7.62
C GLU A 467 14.10 -5.50 7.34
N SER A 468 14.86 -6.25 6.53
CA SER A 468 14.59 -7.66 6.22
C SER A 468 15.04 -8.63 7.32
N ALA A 469 15.78 -8.16 8.33
CA ALA A 469 16.28 -9.00 9.40
C ALA A 469 15.20 -9.32 10.45
N ALA A 470 15.36 -10.46 11.11
CA ALA A 470 14.56 -10.88 12.23
C ALA A 470 15.43 -11.41 13.35
N VAL A 471 15.31 -10.81 14.53
CA VAL A 471 15.90 -11.38 15.73
C VAL A 471 15.07 -12.58 16.15
N CYS A 472 15.74 -13.73 16.22
CA CYS A 472 15.11 -15.03 16.44
C CYS A 472 15.68 -15.82 17.63
N GLY A 473 16.54 -15.17 18.43
CA GLY A 473 17.11 -15.71 19.64
C GLY A 473 17.84 -14.63 20.43
N PHE A 474 17.58 -14.59 21.73
CA PHE A 474 18.26 -13.74 22.69
C PHE A 474 18.56 -14.55 23.93
N GLU A 475 19.84 -14.64 24.29
CA GLU A 475 20.30 -15.33 25.48
C GLU A 475 21.31 -14.45 26.22
N ALA A 476 21.29 -14.50 27.54
CA ALA A 476 22.24 -13.80 28.40
C ALA A 476 22.87 -14.80 29.38
N PHE A 477 24.19 -14.71 29.55
CA PHE A 477 24.93 -15.51 30.53
C PHE A 477 25.56 -14.59 31.57
N ILE A 478 25.13 -14.72 32.82
CA ILE A 478 25.50 -13.81 33.92
C ILE A 478 25.73 -14.65 35.18
N ASN A 479 26.88 -14.46 35.83
CA ASN A 479 27.27 -15.16 37.07
C ASN A 479 27.07 -16.69 37.00
N GLY A 480 27.40 -17.31 35.86
CA GLY A 480 27.26 -18.75 35.64
C GLY A 480 25.83 -19.24 35.35
N LYS A 481 24.82 -18.35 35.35
CA LYS A 481 23.45 -18.66 34.95
C LYS A 481 23.24 -18.36 33.48
N HIS A 482 22.44 -19.20 32.83
CA HIS A 482 22.00 -19.05 31.44
C HIS A 482 20.53 -18.65 31.42
N VAL A 483 20.25 -17.50 30.83
CA VAL A 483 18.91 -16.92 30.73
C VAL A 483 18.52 -16.88 29.25
N VAL A 484 17.42 -17.55 28.90
CA VAL A 484 16.91 -17.63 27.53
C VAL A 484 15.65 -16.78 27.41
N GLY A 485 15.64 -15.84 26.47
CA GLY A 485 14.48 -15.02 26.17
C GLY A 485 13.35 -15.85 25.56
N GLN A 486 12.14 -15.68 26.07
CA GLN A 486 10.93 -16.28 25.52
C GLN A 486 10.08 -15.19 24.87
N VAL A 487 9.59 -15.46 23.65
CA VAL A 487 8.64 -14.57 22.99
C VAL A 487 7.28 -14.70 23.67
N LYS A 488 6.76 -13.57 24.15
CA LYS A 488 5.42 -13.44 24.74
C LYS A 488 4.70 -12.25 24.12
N GLU A 489 3.40 -12.15 24.37
CA GLU A 489 2.64 -10.97 23.98
C GLU A 489 3.22 -9.72 24.65
N LYS A 490 3.31 -8.63 23.89
CA LYS A 490 4.04 -7.40 24.27
C LYS A 490 3.64 -6.85 25.63
N GLU A 491 2.34 -6.81 25.94
CA GLU A 491 1.86 -6.32 27.23
C GLU A 491 2.22 -7.26 28.39
N THR A 492 2.18 -8.57 28.16
CA THR A 492 2.54 -9.58 29.17
C THR A 492 4.04 -9.55 29.46
N ALA A 493 4.88 -9.50 28.42
CA ALA A 493 6.33 -9.39 28.52
C ALA A 493 6.75 -8.14 29.32
N ARG A 494 6.16 -6.98 29.01
CA ARG A 494 6.42 -5.72 29.73
C ARG A 494 5.99 -5.77 31.19
N ARG A 495 4.88 -6.44 31.51
CA ARG A 495 4.40 -6.60 32.88
C ARG A 495 5.34 -7.49 33.71
N GLU A 496 5.73 -8.63 33.15
CA GLU A 496 6.66 -9.56 33.79
C GLU A 496 8.04 -8.92 34.03
N TYR A 497 8.57 -8.19 33.05
CA TYR A 497 9.81 -7.42 33.20
C TYR A 497 9.72 -6.46 34.39
N LYS A 498 8.68 -5.61 34.45
CA LYS A 498 8.51 -4.63 35.53
C LYS A 498 8.43 -5.30 36.90
N GLN A 499 7.65 -6.37 37.02
CA GLN A 499 7.51 -7.12 38.28
C GLN A 499 8.81 -7.77 38.73
N ALA A 500 9.62 -8.29 37.80
CA ALA A 500 10.91 -8.88 38.12
C ALA A 500 11.92 -7.82 38.59
N VAL A 501 11.98 -6.68 37.91
CA VAL A 501 12.83 -5.54 38.31
C VAL A 501 12.44 -5.00 39.69
N GLU A 502 11.14 -4.82 39.96
CA GLU A 502 10.62 -4.37 41.27
C GLU A 502 10.99 -5.32 42.42
N LYS A 503 11.07 -6.63 42.15
CA LYS A 503 11.47 -7.66 43.11
C LYS A 503 12.99 -7.81 43.27
N GLY A 504 13.78 -7.05 42.51
CA GLY A 504 15.25 -7.14 42.54
C GLY A 504 15.83 -8.36 41.80
N HIS A 505 15.04 -9.02 40.96
CA HIS A 505 15.53 -10.05 40.05
C HIS A 505 16.22 -9.42 38.83
N GLY A 506 17.04 -10.20 38.11
CA GLY A 506 17.52 -9.78 36.79
C GLY A 506 16.39 -9.93 35.78
N ALA A 507 16.23 -8.96 34.88
CA ALA A 507 15.17 -9.02 33.86
C ALA A 507 15.68 -8.47 32.54
N TYR A 508 15.27 -9.09 31.44
CA TYR A 508 15.70 -8.75 30.09
C TYR A 508 14.48 -8.64 29.19
N LEU A 509 14.31 -7.51 28.52
CA LEU A 509 13.19 -7.26 27.62
C LEU A 509 13.74 -6.84 26.26
N MET A 510 13.36 -7.52 25.18
CA MET A 510 13.68 -7.10 23.82
C MET A 510 12.43 -6.58 23.13
N ASP A 511 12.49 -5.34 22.65
CA ASP A 511 11.46 -4.65 21.88
C ASP A 511 12.02 -4.18 20.53
N GLN A 512 11.14 -4.06 19.54
CA GLN A 512 11.42 -3.41 18.27
C GLN A 512 10.74 -2.03 18.30
N ASP A 513 11.55 -0.97 18.38
CA ASP A 513 11.07 0.42 18.46
C ASP A 513 10.85 1.04 17.06
N ALA A 514 11.66 0.62 16.08
CA ALA A 514 11.58 0.97 14.66
C ALA A 514 11.92 -0.27 13.79
N PRO A 515 11.60 -0.29 12.48
CA PRO A 515 11.84 -1.47 11.63
C PRO A 515 13.29 -1.97 11.65
N ASP A 516 14.24 -1.06 11.80
CA ASP A 516 15.70 -1.25 11.74
C ASP A 516 16.41 -1.15 13.10
N VAL A 517 15.67 -0.90 14.21
CA VAL A 517 16.28 -0.69 15.53
C VAL A 517 15.66 -1.62 16.59
N PHE A 518 16.51 -2.51 17.09
CA PHE A 518 16.16 -3.40 18.20
C PHE A 518 16.75 -2.89 19.51
N THR A 519 15.90 -2.88 20.54
CA THR A 519 16.23 -2.43 21.89
C THR A 519 16.15 -3.63 22.83
N ILE A 520 17.19 -3.84 23.64
CA ILE A 520 17.19 -4.80 24.74
C ILE A 520 17.40 -4.03 26.06
N SER A 521 16.43 -4.06 26.95
CA SER A 521 16.55 -3.51 28.31
C SER A 521 17.04 -4.59 29.26
N VAL A 522 18.17 -4.34 29.91
CA VAL A 522 18.83 -5.19 30.90
C VAL A 522 18.67 -4.56 32.28
N GLY A 523 17.77 -5.12 33.09
CA GLY A 523 17.49 -4.66 34.44
C GLY A 523 18.42 -5.29 35.48
N ASN A 524 18.92 -4.47 36.40
CA ASN A 524 19.60 -4.87 37.64
C ASN A 524 20.89 -5.70 37.43
N LEU A 525 21.80 -5.24 36.57
CA LEU A 525 23.13 -5.84 36.36
C LEU A 525 24.05 -5.55 37.58
N PRO A 526 24.51 -6.57 38.33
CA PRO A 526 25.26 -6.35 39.58
C PRO A 526 26.63 -5.68 39.40
N PRO A 527 27.18 -5.03 40.44
CA PRO A 527 28.56 -4.51 40.47
C PRO A 527 29.58 -5.62 40.17
N GLY A 528 30.56 -5.37 39.30
CA GLY A 528 31.64 -6.31 38.97
C GLY A 528 31.24 -7.51 38.11
N ALA A 529 29.94 -7.72 37.85
CA ALA A 529 29.44 -8.84 37.08
C ALA A 529 29.78 -8.69 35.58
N SER A 530 30.09 -9.81 34.94
CA SER A 530 30.23 -9.89 33.48
C SER A 530 29.01 -10.55 32.86
N VAL A 531 28.50 -9.95 31.78
CA VAL A 531 27.41 -10.48 30.97
C VAL A 531 27.93 -10.85 29.59
N LEU A 532 27.64 -12.08 29.16
CA LEU A 532 27.77 -12.48 27.77
C LEU A 532 26.38 -12.42 27.13
N ILE A 533 26.20 -11.54 26.16
CA ILE A 533 24.97 -11.43 25.38
C ILE A 533 25.16 -12.26 24.10
N LYS A 534 24.25 -13.20 23.85
CA LYS A 534 24.16 -13.95 22.61
C LYS A 534 22.90 -13.52 21.86
N VAL A 535 23.08 -12.89 20.70
CA VAL A 535 21.99 -12.50 19.80
C VAL A 535 22.04 -13.39 18.57
N THR A 536 20.92 -13.99 18.20
CA THR A 536 20.77 -14.73 16.94
C THR A 536 19.74 -14.02 16.07
N PHE A 537 20.13 -13.65 14.86
CA PHE A 537 19.21 -13.08 13.89
C PHE A 537 19.39 -13.75 12.53
N VAL A 538 18.35 -13.64 11.71
CA VAL A 538 18.31 -14.12 10.34
C VAL A 538 17.99 -12.96 9.41
N SER A 539 18.54 -12.93 8.20
CA SER A 539 18.29 -11.87 7.23
C SER A 539 18.37 -12.34 5.78
N GLU A 540 17.78 -11.56 4.89
CA GLU A 540 17.86 -11.70 3.43
C GLU A 540 19.09 -10.93 2.93
N LEU A 541 19.86 -11.55 2.02
CA LEU A 541 21.05 -10.97 1.39
C LEU A 541 20.69 -10.28 0.07
N VAL A 542 21.48 -9.28 -0.29
CA VAL A 542 21.27 -8.50 -1.52
C VAL A 542 22.17 -9.02 -2.63
N VAL A 543 21.62 -9.11 -3.83
CA VAL A 543 22.39 -9.35 -5.05
C VAL A 543 22.71 -8.00 -5.70
N ARG A 544 23.99 -7.71 -5.94
CA ARG A 544 24.46 -6.54 -6.68
C ARG A 544 25.41 -6.99 -7.78
N ASP A 545 25.14 -6.55 -9.02
CA ASP A 545 25.95 -6.87 -10.19
C ASP A 545 26.27 -8.37 -10.33
N GLY A 546 25.24 -9.22 -10.14
CA GLY A 546 25.38 -10.68 -10.23
C GLY A 546 26.08 -11.36 -9.05
N SER A 547 26.52 -10.60 -8.03
CA SER A 547 27.18 -11.14 -6.84
C SER A 547 26.30 -11.03 -5.59
N VAL A 548 26.31 -12.08 -4.76
CA VAL A 548 25.65 -12.08 -3.44
C VAL A 548 26.55 -11.37 -2.44
N LEU A 549 26.03 -10.33 -1.78
CA LEU A 549 26.78 -9.53 -0.83
C LEU A 549 26.30 -9.81 0.60
N PHE A 550 27.22 -10.25 1.46
CA PHE A 550 27.03 -10.29 2.90
C PHE A 550 27.77 -9.12 3.54
N SER A 551 27.07 -8.36 4.39
CA SER A 551 27.63 -7.26 5.16
C SER A 551 27.22 -7.40 6.63
N LEU A 552 28.19 -7.27 7.53
CA LEU A 552 27.97 -7.16 8.97
C LEU A 552 28.49 -5.79 9.42
N PRO A 553 27.61 -4.87 9.89
CA PRO A 553 28.00 -3.52 10.26
C PRO A 553 29.11 -3.45 11.31
N GLY A 554 29.98 -2.44 11.22
CA GLY A 554 31.00 -2.16 12.24
C GLY A 554 30.42 -1.75 13.60
N SER A 555 29.17 -1.25 13.63
CA SER A 555 28.42 -0.88 14.84
C SER A 555 28.10 -2.06 15.77
N VAL A 556 28.31 -3.30 15.31
CA VAL A 556 28.38 -4.49 16.17
C VAL A 556 29.53 -4.37 17.20
N ALA A 557 30.45 -3.43 17.01
CA ALA A 557 31.38 -2.90 18.01
C ALA A 557 31.03 -1.42 18.34
N PRO A 558 31.11 -1.00 19.62
CA PRO A 558 30.85 0.35 20.09
C PRO A 558 31.56 1.43 19.28
N TRP A 559 30.79 2.38 18.76
CA TRP A 559 31.29 3.64 18.22
C TRP A 559 30.40 4.83 18.66
N GLN A 560 31.02 5.98 18.94
CA GLN A 560 30.44 7.27 19.40
C GLN A 560 29.84 8.05 18.21
N GLU A 561 28.85 8.95 18.29
CA GLU A 561 28.51 9.96 19.31
C GLU A 561 27.04 10.45 19.16
N SER A 562 26.29 10.44 20.29
CA SER A 562 25.06 11.17 20.68
C SER A 562 23.86 11.42 19.73
N ALA A 563 22.66 10.96 20.15
CA ALA A 563 21.57 11.80 20.72
C ALA A 563 20.16 11.17 20.61
N THR A 564 19.90 10.02 21.22
CA THR A 564 18.51 9.49 21.30
C THR A 564 18.31 8.65 22.55
N LEU A 565 17.81 9.23 23.66
CA LEU A 565 17.17 8.49 24.78
C LEU A 565 16.51 9.47 25.76
N LYS A 566 15.23 9.79 25.54
CA LYS A 566 14.37 10.52 26.51
C LYS A 566 13.16 9.67 26.89
N GLN A 567 13.35 8.58 27.61
CA GLN A 567 12.29 7.95 28.40
C GLN A 567 12.93 7.23 29.59
N THR A 568 12.87 7.88 30.75
CA THR A 568 13.39 7.39 32.02
C THR A 568 12.27 6.70 32.80
N THR A 569 12.45 5.45 33.21
CA THR A 569 11.43 4.68 33.97
C THR A 569 11.68 4.58 35.49
N GLN A 570 12.80 5.07 36.04
CA GLN A 570 13.01 5.21 37.50
C GLN A 570 13.87 6.44 37.88
N VAL A 571 13.66 6.97 39.10
CA VAL A 571 14.25 8.24 39.61
C VAL A 571 15.43 8.00 40.58
N THR A 572 15.87 6.76 40.82
CA THR A 572 16.62 6.43 42.06
C THR A 572 17.94 5.65 41.88
N VAL A 573 18.76 5.94 40.86
CA VAL A 573 20.13 5.36 40.75
C VAL A 573 21.18 6.41 40.41
N GLN A 574 22.34 6.35 41.07
CA GLN A 574 23.45 7.31 40.94
C GLN A 574 24.31 7.07 39.67
N LYS A 575 24.78 8.17 39.08
CA LYS A 575 25.61 8.24 37.86
C LYS A 575 27.07 7.87 38.13
N VAL A 576 27.69 7.07 37.26
CA VAL A 576 29.13 6.77 37.29
C VAL A 576 29.72 6.98 35.91
N CYS A 577 30.73 7.85 35.80
CA CYS A 577 31.46 8.11 34.57
C CYS A 577 32.54 7.04 34.31
N VAL A 578 32.50 6.37 33.16
CA VAL A 578 33.58 5.53 32.61
C VAL A 578 34.22 6.22 31.39
N THR A 579 35.50 6.53 31.48
CA THR A 579 36.35 7.04 30.37
C THR A 579 36.96 5.87 29.59
N ASP A 580 36.92 5.95 28.26
CA ASP A 580 37.15 4.83 27.32
C ASP A 580 38.58 4.81 26.75
N ASP A 581 39.59 4.56 27.59
CA ASP A 581 41.01 4.46 27.19
C ASP A 581 41.41 3.07 26.62
N ALA A 582 40.45 2.14 26.42
CA ALA A 582 40.72 0.72 26.15
C ALA A 582 40.31 0.22 24.74
N ALA A 583 40.13 1.11 23.76
CA ALA A 583 39.65 0.73 22.42
C ALA A 583 40.61 -0.17 21.61
N ASN A 584 41.92 -0.20 21.94
CA ASN A 584 42.95 -0.92 21.18
C ASN A 584 43.16 -2.41 21.57
N THR A 585 42.36 -2.97 22.49
CA THR A 585 42.52 -4.36 22.98
C THR A 585 41.22 -5.18 22.91
N ARG A 586 40.37 -4.96 21.91
CA ARG A 586 39.13 -5.75 21.71
C ARG A 586 39.43 -7.03 20.94
N GLU A 587 39.02 -8.18 21.48
CA GLU A 587 39.14 -9.47 20.79
C GLU A 587 38.01 -9.63 19.76
N PHE A 588 38.35 -9.95 18.51
CA PHE A 588 37.40 -10.19 17.42
C PHE A 588 37.68 -11.52 16.73
N THR A 589 36.64 -12.34 16.59
CA THR A 589 36.70 -13.56 15.77
C THR A 589 35.43 -13.70 14.95
N LEU A 590 35.55 -14.09 13.68
CA LEU A 590 34.42 -14.41 12.83
C LEU A 590 34.69 -15.71 12.08
N ASP A 591 33.78 -16.67 12.24
CA ASP A 591 33.74 -17.89 11.46
C ASP A 591 32.41 -17.97 10.71
N MET A 592 32.48 -18.36 9.44
CA MET A 592 31.35 -18.37 8.54
C MET A 592 31.33 -19.65 7.72
N SER A 593 30.14 -20.18 7.51
CA SER A 593 29.88 -21.25 6.57
C SER A 593 28.98 -20.75 5.44
N VAL A 594 29.27 -21.16 4.21
CA VAL A 594 28.63 -20.69 2.99
C VAL A 594 28.17 -21.91 2.20
N GLU A 595 26.88 -22.02 1.96
CA GLU A 595 26.28 -23.06 1.13
C GLU A 595 25.49 -22.41 -0.02
N MET A 596 25.87 -22.73 -1.25
CA MET A 596 25.33 -22.15 -2.46
C MET A 596 24.66 -23.23 -3.32
N PRO A 597 23.63 -22.85 -4.11
CA PRO A 597 22.87 -23.81 -4.92
C PRO A 597 23.64 -24.29 -6.16
N ASN A 598 24.57 -23.45 -6.64
CA ASN A 598 25.38 -23.66 -7.84
C ASN A 598 26.86 -23.40 -7.52
N GLN A 599 27.74 -23.68 -8.48
CA GLN A 599 29.18 -23.50 -8.31
C GLN A 599 29.51 -22.04 -7.97
N ILE A 600 30.24 -21.85 -6.87
CA ILE A 600 30.87 -20.60 -6.49
C ILE A 600 31.98 -20.37 -7.51
N SER A 601 31.96 -19.25 -8.24
CA SER A 601 33.01 -18.86 -9.17
C SER A 601 34.09 -18.05 -8.44
N GLU A 602 33.68 -17.05 -7.67
CA GLU A 602 34.56 -16.19 -6.88
C GLU A 602 34.01 -16.00 -5.46
N LEU A 603 34.91 -15.96 -4.47
CA LEU A 603 34.58 -15.66 -3.07
C LEU A 603 35.66 -14.72 -2.52
N ARG A 604 35.27 -13.47 -2.26
CA ARG A 604 36.20 -12.39 -1.92
C ARG A 604 35.76 -11.65 -0.67
N CYS A 605 36.60 -11.67 0.37
CA CYS A 605 36.44 -10.76 1.51
C CYS A 605 37.06 -9.41 1.17
N VAL A 606 36.30 -8.34 1.35
CA VAL A 606 36.72 -6.98 0.97
C VAL A 606 37.43 -6.27 2.12
N THR A 607 37.05 -6.57 3.37
CA THR A 607 37.50 -5.79 4.53
C THR A 607 38.55 -6.47 5.42
N HIS A 608 38.67 -7.80 5.39
CA HIS A 608 39.55 -8.55 6.30
C HIS A 608 40.41 -9.58 5.57
N GLN A 609 41.55 -9.92 6.16
CA GLN A 609 42.30 -11.09 5.76
C GLN A 609 41.66 -12.35 6.35
N VAL A 610 41.34 -13.30 5.50
CA VAL A 610 40.64 -14.53 5.86
C VAL A 610 41.42 -15.75 5.38
N LYS A 611 41.28 -16.86 6.11
CA LYS A 611 41.58 -18.20 5.62
C LYS A 611 40.27 -18.86 5.17
N MET A 612 40.34 -19.72 4.17
CA MET A 612 39.13 -20.38 3.64
C MET A 612 39.33 -21.87 3.39
N LYS A 613 38.22 -22.61 3.43
CA LYS A 613 38.07 -23.97 2.91
C LYS A 613 36.98 -23.92 1.85
N ARG A 614 37.15 -24.59 0.71
CA ARG A 614 36.19 -24.47 -0.40
C ARG A 614 36.05 -25.77 -1.17
N THR A 615 34.82 -26.03 -1.58
CA THR A 615 34.38 -26.99 -2.61
C THR A 615 33.63 -26.19 -3.69
N ASP A 616 33.06 -26.85 -4.70
CA ASP A 616 32.30 -26.13 -5.74
C ASP A 616 31.13 -25.32 -5.19
N CYS A 617 30.32 -25.87 -4.28
CA CYS A 617 29.10 -25.22 -3.80
C CYS A 617 29.16 -24.82 -2.31
N LYS A 618 30.25 -25.15 -1.61
CA LYS A 618 30.37 -24.89 -0.17
C LYS A 618 31.70 -24.28 0.21
N ALA A 619 31.71 -23.37 1.18
CA ALA A 619 32.92 -22.81 1.75
C ALA A 619 32.81 -22.57 3.27
N VAL A 620 33.95 -22.57 3.95
CA VAL A 620 34.09 -22.14 5.34
C VAL A 620 35.15 -21.04 5.37
N VAL A 621 34.83 -19.90 5.96
CA VAL A 621 35.67 -18.69 6.01
C VAL A 621 35.92 -18.33 7.46
N SER A 622 37.16 -18.01 7.81
CA SER A 622 37.54 -17.61 9.16
C SER A 622 38.52 -16.43 9.10
N VAL A 623 38.24 -15.38 9.88
CA VAL A 623 39.11 -14.20 9.96
C VAL A 623 40.42 -14.56 10.65
N LEU A 624 41.55 -14.06 10.15
CA LEU A 624 42.85 -14.33 10.75
C LEU A 624 42.98 -13.69 12.15
N PRO A 625 43.68 -14.36 13.10
CA PRO A 625 43.88 -13.81 14.45
C PRO A 625 44.54 -12.43 14.44
N GLY A 626 44.12 -11.55 15.35
CA GLY A 626 44.68 -10.21 15.52
C GLY A 626 44.11 -9.13 14.58
N GLN A 627 43.19 -9.49 13.69
CA GLN A 627 42.37 -8.52 12.95
C GLN A 627 41.34 -7.89 13.92
N ALA A 628 41.08 -6.59 13.78
CA ALA A 628 40.06 -5.88 14.55
C ALA A 628 38.88 -5.52 13.65
N MET A 629 37.67 -5.48 14.23
CA MET A 629 36.48 -5.01 13.52
C MET A 629 36.58 -3.50 13.28
N GLY A 630 36.79 -3.09 12.02
CA GLY A 630 36.83 -1.69 11.61
C GLY A 630 35.44 -1.05 11.47
N PRO A 631 35.36 0.28 11.22
CA PRO A 631 34.09 0.99 11.04
C PRO A 631 33.28 0.48 9.84
N ASP A 632 33.96 0.02 8.79
CA ASP A 632 33.34 -0.55 7.58
C ASP A 632 32.77 -1.97 7.79
N GLY A 633 33.02 -2.56 8.96
CA GLY A 633 32.55 -3.89 9.34
C GLY A 633 33.14 -5.05 8.52
N PHE A 634 32.42 -6.17 8.46
CA PHE A 634 32.83 -7.35 7.69
C PHE A 634 32.02 -7.48 6.40
N GLN A 635 32.70 -7.57 5.25
CA GLN A 635 32.04 -7.71 3.94
C GLN A 635 32.60 -8.88 3.13
N LEU A 636 31.70 -9.69 2.59
CA LEU A 636 32.01 -10.84 1.75
C LEU A 636 31.16 -10.81 0.47
N SER A 637 31.82 -10.90 -0.68
CA SER A 637 31.18 -11.01 -2.00
C SER A 637 31.30 -12.44 -2.52
N ILE A 638 30.21 -12.99 -3.06
CA ILE A 638 30.11 -14.36 -3.56
C ILE A 638 29.50 -14.34 -4.95
N SER A 639 30.28 -14.77 -5.95
CA SER A 639 29.86 -14.87 -7.34
C SER A 639 29.49 -16.31 -7.68
N LEU A 640 28.40 -16.52 -8.42
CA LEU A 640 27.90 -17.84 -8.84
C LEU A 640 28.01 -18.01 -10.35
N SER A 641 28.23 -19.24 -10.83
CA SER A 641 28.24 -19.55 -12.27
C SER A 641 26.86 -19.34 -12.93
N GLU A 642 25.80 -19.72 -12.24
CA GLU A 642 24.41 -19.70 -12.74
C GLU A 642 23.50 -18.92 -11.78
N VAL A 643 23.76 -17.62 -11.60
CA VAL A 643 23.05 -16.77 -10.64
C VAL A 643 21.58 -16.53 -11.02
N HIS A 644 21.25 -16.55 -12.31
CA HIS A 644 19.93 -16.23 -12.84
C HIS A 644 18.95 -17.41 -12.88
N LEU A 645 19.43 -18.64 -12.70
CA LEU A 645 18.55 -19.81 -12.70
C LEU A 645 17.59 -19.79 -11.50
N PRO A 646 16.27 -19.91 -11.75
CA PRO A 646 15.28 -20.08 -10.69
C PRO A 646 15.59 -21.32 -9.86
N ARG A 647 15.47 -21.20 -8.55
CA ARG A 647 15.89 -22.26 -7.63
C ARG A 647 15.02 -22.32 -6.38
N MET A 648 14.94 -23.51 -5.79
CA MET A 648 14.07 -23.79 -4.66
C MET A 648 14.83 -24.50 -3.54
N TRP A 649 14.68 -24.02 -2.32
CA TRP A 649 15.15 -24.66 -1.08
C TRP A 649 13.98 -25.22 -0.30
N VAL A 650 14.18 -26.38 0.34
CA VAL A 650 13.20 -27.02 1.23
C VAL A 650 13.89 -27.39 2.54
N GLU A 651 13.39 -26.87 3.64
CA GLU A 651 13.84 -27.22 4.98
C GLU A 651 12.77 -28.08 5.67
N LYS A 652 13.18 -29.23 6.22
CA LYS A 652 12.32 -30.04 7.09
C LYS A 652 12.55 -29.69 8.55
N HIS A 653 11.46 -29.45 9.29
CA HIS A 653 11.56 -29.19 10.74
C HIS A 653 12.13 -30.44 11.45
N PRO A 654 13.03 -30.28 12.45
CA PRO A 654 13.66 -31.42 13.11
C PRO A 654 12.69 -32.30 13.88
N ASP A 655 11.70 -31.69 14.55
CA ASP A 655 10.79 -32.33 15.50
C ASP A 655 9.31 -32.35 15.09
N LYS A 656 8.97 -31.79 13.92
CA LYS A 656 7.58 -31.61 13.45
C LYS A 656 7.46 -32.05 12.01
N GLU A 657 6.29 -32.52 11.61
CA GLU A 657 5.93 -32.78 10.22
C GLU A 657 5.57 -31.47 9.52
N SER A 658 6.55 -30.57 9.40
CA SER A 658 6.43 -29.27 8.73
C SER A 658 7.59 -29.04 7.76
N GLN A 659 7.30 -28.35 6.66
CA GLN A 659 8.28 -28.01 5.62
C GLN A 659 8.15 -26.55 5.24
N ALA A 660 9.26 -25.83 5.35
CA ALA A 660 9.42 -24.48 4.84
C ALA A 660 10.11 -24.52 3.49
N CYS A 661 9.60 -23.76 2.53
CA CYS A 661 10.11 -23.66 1.18
C CYS A 661 10.51 -22.21 0.89
N MET A 662 11.59 -22.02 0.13
CA MET A 662 11.98 -20.73 -0.43
C MET A 662 12.22 -20.89 -1.92
N LEU A 663 11.56 -20.05 -2.72
CA LEU A 663 11.87 -19.86 -4.13
C LEU A 663 12.68 -18.58 -4.29
N VAL A 664 13.74 -18.67 -5.10
CA VAL A 664 14.60 -17.55 -5.45
C VAL A 664 14.48 -17.31 -6.95
N PHE A 665 14.03 -16.11 -7.31
CA PHE A 665 13.96 -15.63 -8.68
C PHE A 665 14.91 -14.44 -8.82
N TYR A 666 15.88 -14.52 -9.74
CA TYR A 666 16.76 -13.40 -10.10
C TYR A 666 16.86 -13.33 -11.63
N PRO A 667 15.78 -12.90 -12.31
CA PRO A 667 15.70 -13.00 -13.76
C PRO A 667 16.69 -12.06 -14.44
N ASP A 668 17.18 -12.49 -15.59
CA ASP A 668 17.81 -11.65 -16.60
C ASP A 668 17.02 -11.82 -17.89
N PHE A 669 16.19 -10.84 -18.21
CA PHE A 669 15.42 -10.84 -19.46
C PHE A 669 16.25 -10.16 -20.55
N GLU A 670 16.48 -10.86 -21.66
CA GLU A 670 17.26 -10.36 -22.79
C GLU A 670 16.70 -9.02 -23.33
N LEU A 671 17.58 -8.02 -23.45
CA LEU A 671 17.29 -6.74 -24.07
C LEU A 671 17.47 -6.87 -25.59
N ASP A 672 16.38 -6.78 -26.35
CA ASP A 672 16.53 -6.57 -27.78
C ASP A 672 17.13 -5.18 -28.00
N SER A 673 18.26 -5.10 -28.70
CA SER A 673 18.97 -3.88 -29.08
C SER A 673 18.15 -2.87 -29.93
N GLY A 674 16.84 -3.11 -30.10
CA GLY A 674 15.87 -2.25 -30.78
C GLY A 674 14.84 -1.54 -29.89
N SER A 675 14.77 -1.81 -28.57
CA SER A 675 13.79 -1.15 -27.68
C SER A 675 14.25 0.27 -27.32
N GLY A 676 13.98 1.21 -28.23
CA GLY A 676 14.39 2.59 -28.08
C GLY A 676 13.61 3.35 -27.01
N ALA A 677 14.35 4.12 -26.20
CA ALA A 677 13.92 5.23 -25.33
C ALA A 677 12.46 5.16 -24.83
N ASP A 678 12.29 4.62 -23.63
CA ASP A 678 11.01 4.63 -22.92
C ASP A 678 10.46 6.03 -22.74
N GLU A 679 9.13 6.13 -22.77
CA GLU A 679 8.41 7.31 -22.33
C GLU A 679 8.22 7.25 -20.82
N VAL A 680 8.51 8.33 -20.11
CA VAL A 680 8.27 8.46 -18.67
C VAL A 680 7.33 9.64 -18.41
N VAL A 681 6.21 9.38 -17.74
CA VAL A 681 5.26 10.40 -17.31
C VAL A 681 5.26 10.48 -15.79
N LEU A 682 5.68 11.62 -15.25
CA LEU A 682 5.66 11.87 -13.81
C LEU A 682 4.27 12.37 -13.41
N LEU A 683 3.54 11.60 -12.59
CA LEU A 683 2.23 11.95 -12.06
C LEU A 683 2.39 12.44 -10.61
N LEU A 684 2.29 13.75 -10.39
CA LEU A 684 2.42 14.35 -9.05
C LEU A 684 1.05 14.69 -8.49
N ASP A 685 0.76 14.13 -7.32
CA ASP A 685 -0.45 14.41 -6.57
C ASP A 685 -0.36 15.77 -5.87
N THR A 686 -1.37 16.60 -6.11
CA THR A 686 -1.53 17.96 -5.60
C THR A 686 -2.84 18.17 -4.85
N SER A 687 -3.51 17.05 -4.50
CA SER A 687 -4.77 17.00 -3.79
C SER A 687 -4.68 17.54 -2.36
N GLU A 688 -5.84 17.65 -1.70
CA GLU A 688 -5.93 18.12 -0.32
C GLU A 688 -5.21 17.21 0.68
N SER A 689 -5.13 15.90 0.43
CA SER A 689 -4.43 14.98 1.34
C SER A 689 -2.91 15.21 1.36
N MET A 690 -2.39 15.84 0.31
CA MET A 690 -1.00 16.29 0.20
C MET A 690 -0.74 17.64 0.91
N ARG A 691 -1.77 18.23 1.55
CA ARG A 691 -1.68 19.49 2.32
C ARG A 691 -0.95 19.29 3.64
N GLY A 692 -0.19 20.30 4.06
CA GLY A 692 0.73 20.24 5.20
C GLY A 692 2.18 20.61 4.84
N GLY A 693 2.43 20.92 3.57
CA GLY A 693 3.72 21.39 3.06
C GLY A 693 4.75 20.27 2.90
N GLU A 694 4.87 19.36 3.88
CA GLU A 694 5.90 18.32 3.87
C GLU A 694 5.70 17.30 2.74
N SER A 695 4.55 16.62 2.65
CA SER A 695 4.29 15.57 1.63
C SER A 695 4.46 16.04 0.19
N LEU A 696 3.93 17.23 -0.15
CA LEU A 696 4.09 17.81 -1.48
C LEU A 696 5.54 18.20 -1.78
N ARG A 697 6.26 18.79 -0.81
CA ARG A 697 7.69 19.10 -0.95
C ARG A 697 8.51 17.83 -1.15
N LEU A 698 8.17 16.73 -0.46
CA LEU A 698 8.80 15.42 -0.65
C LEU A 698 8.53 14.88 -2.06
N ALA A 699 7.29 14.98 -2.56
CA ALA A 699 6.93 14.60 -3.93
C ALA A 699 7.79 15.35 -4.96
N GLN A 700 7.90 16.68 -4.81
CA GLN A 700 8.73 17.53 -5.68
C GLN A 700 10.21 17.12 -5.63
N ARG A 701 10.75 16.87 -4.43
CA ARG A 701 12.16 16.46 -4.24
C ARG A 701 12.44 15.13 -4.93
N ILE A 702 11.57 14.14 -4.77
CA ILE A 702 11.70 12.83 -5.43
C ILE A 702 11.55 12.97 -6.94
N ALA A 703 10.58 13.74 -7.44
CA ALA A 703 10.39 13.98 -8.87
C ALA A 703 11.63 14.61 -9.52
N LEU A 704 12.24 15.61 -8.87
CA LEU A 704 13.47 16.24 -9.35
C LEU A 704 14.66 15.27 -9.35
N GLN A 705 14.77 14.40 -8.35
CA GLN A 705 15.81 13.36 -8.32
C GLN A 705 15.63 12.33 -9.43
N VAL A 706 14.40 11.90 -9.70
CA VAL A 706 14.08 11.02 -10.84
C VAL A 706 14.49 11.69 -12.15
N LEU A 707 14.15 12.97 -12.37
CA LEU A 707 14.58 13.71 -13.56
C LEU A 707 16.11 13.75 -13.73
N ARG A 708 16.87 13.81 -12.63
CA ARG A 708 18.34 13.80 -12.67
C ARG A 708 18.91 12.43 -13.02
N LYS A 709 18.30 11.34 -12.56
CA LYS A 709 18.79 9.96 -12.78
C LYS A 709 18.29 9.33 -14.09
N LEU A 710 17.25 9.88 -14.72
CA LEU A 710 16.75 9.38 -16.01
C LEU A 710 17.77 9.60 -17.15
N PRO A 711 17.93 8.63 -18.07
CA PRO A 711 18.77 8.79 -19.26
C PRO A 711 18.35 9.97 -20.13
N ALA A 712 19.31 10.69 -20.74
CA ALA A 712 19.02 11.86 -21.57
C ALA A 712 18.17 11.56 -22.83
N SER A 713 18.19 10.31 -23.29
CA SER A 713 17.38 9.82 -24.43
C SER A 713 15.90 9.61 -24.10
N THR A 714 15.53 9.60 -22.82
CA THR A 714 14.15 9.35 -22.35
C THR A 714 13.22 10.47 -22.80
N ARG A 715 11.99 10.14 -23.22
CA ARG A 715 10.94 11.14 -23.48
C ARG A 715 10.14 11.36 -22.20
N ILE A 716 9.96 12.60 -21.79
CA ILE A 716 9.33 12.97 -20.52
C ILE A 716 8.06 13.79 -20.73
N ASN A 717 7.04 13.53 -19.90
CA ASN A 717 5.99 14.48 -19.58
C ASN A 717 5.80 14.57 -18.05
N VAL A 718 5.23 15.68 -17.57
CA VAL A 718 4.91 15.87 -16.15
C VAL A 718 3.45 16.28 -16.05
N VAL A 719 2.70 15.58 -15.21
CA VAL A 719 1.29 15.84 -14.96
C VAL A 719 1.10 16.12 -13.48
N LEU A 720 0.60 17.31 -13.16
CA LEU A 720 0.11 17.63 -11.82
C LEU A 720 -1.37 17.29 -11.80
N PHE A 721 -1.85 16.57 -10.78
CA PHE A 721 -3.26 16.20 -10.70
C PHE A 721 -3.83 16.33 -9.28
N GLY A 722 -5.14 16.49 -9.21
CA GLY A 722 -5.96 16.58 -8.01
C GLY A 722 -7.40 16.35 -8.43
N THR A 723 -8.27 17.37 -8.28
CA THR A 723 -9.62 17.32 -8.87
C THR A 723 -9.56 17.41 -10.40
N ASP A 724 -8.63 18.22 -10.91
CA ASP A 724 -8.30 18.33 -12.32
C ASP A 724 -6.83 17.95 -12.53
N HIS A 725 -6.35 18.02 -13.77
CA HIS A 725 -4.96 17.77 -14.12
C HIS A 725 -4.42 18.82 -15.09
N ALA A 726 -3.12 19.09 -14.96
CA ALA A 726 -2.38 19.97 -15.85
C ALA A 726 -1.12 19.26 -16.32
N GLU A 727 -0.90 19.27 -17.63
CA GLU A 727 0.28 18.68 -18.26
C GLU A 727 1.32 19.77 -18.58
N ALA A 728 2.59 19.45 -18.36
CA ALA A 728 3.70 20.33 -18.72
C ALA A 728 3.81 20.51 -20.24
N PHE A 729 3.53 19.43 -20.98
CA PHE A 729 3.64 19.37 -22.44
C PHE A 729 2.44 18.61 -23.01
N LEU A 730 2.00 18.99 -24.22
CA LEU A 730 0.93 18.29 -24.97
C LEU A 730 1.31 16.85 -25.36
N LYS A 731 2.60 16.56 -25.47
CA LYS A 731 3.17 15.25 -25.80
C LYS A 731 4.51 15.09 -25.13
N ALA A 732 4.91 13.86 -24.83
CA ALA A 732 6.22 13.59 -24.23
C ALA A 732 7.36 14.08 -25.15
N GLN A 733 8.28 14.85 -24.59
CA GLN A 733 9.40 15.48 -25.29
C GLN A 733 10.74 14.89 -24.84
N PRO A 734 11.79 14.89 -25.67
CA PRO A 734 13.12 14.44 -25.25
C PRO A 734 13.60 15.21 -24.01
N LEU A 735 14.01 14.48 -22.96
CA LEU A 735 14.41 15.09 -21.67
C LEU A 735 15.55 16.10 -21.84
N ALA A 736 16.47 15.86 -22.79
CA ALA A 736 17.55 16.79 -23.11
C ALA A 736 17.05 18.20 -23.48
N ASP A 737 15.90 18.30 -24.16
CA ASP A 737 15.37 19.56 -24.68
C ASP A 737 14.50 20.31 -23.67
N VAL A 738 13.80 19.57 -22.79
CA VAL A 738 12.77 20.15 -21.90
C VAL A 738 13.10 20.08 -20.41
N ARG A 739 14.31 19.65 -20.01
CA ARG A 739 14.71 19.51 -18.60
C ARG A 739 14.37 20.72 -17.75
N GLN A 740 14.79 21.91 -18.16
CA GLN A 740 14.57 23.14 -17.38
C GLN A 740 13.09 23.52 -17.27
N ALA A 741 12.31 23.29 -18.33
CA ALA A 741 10.87 23.54 -18.35
C ALA A 741 10.13 22.56 -17.42
N ALA A 742 10.50 21.28 -17.44
CA ALA A 742 9.96 20.26 -16.54
C ALA A 742 10.28 20.55 -15.07
N GLU A 743 11.53 20.90 -14.75
CA GLU A 743 11.93 21.28 -13.39
C GLU A 743 11.16 22.51 -12.89
N SER A 744 11.00 23.51 -13.76
CA SER A 744 10.25 24.72 -13.44
C SER A 744 8.76 24.45 -13.27
N PHE A 745 8.19 23.48 -13.99
CA PHE A 745 6.80 23.04 -13.82
C PHE A 745 6.61 22.33 -12.47
N ILE A 746 7.51 21.41 -12.10
CA ILE A 746 7.50 20.72 -10.80
C ILE A 746 7.66 21.72 -9.65
N LYS A 747 8.59 22.68 -9.75
CA LYS A 747 8.83 23.69 -8.70
C LYS A 747 7.66 24.66 -8.52
N ARG A 748 6.87 24.89 -9.56
CA ARG A 748 5.66 25.75 -9.53
C ARG A 748 4.43 25.03 -9.01
N CYS A 749 4.54 23.74 -8.69
CA CYS A 749 3.45 22.95 -8.15
C CYS A 749 2.99 23.51 -6.79
N SER A 750 1.81 24.12 -6.77
CA SER A 750 1.09 24.48 -5.56
C SER A 750 0.06 23.40 -5.22
N PRO A 751 -0.35 23.23 -3.95
CA PRO A 751 -1.52 22.43 -3.63
C PRO A 751 -2.71 23.01 -4.40
N ALA A 752 -3.15 22.33 -5.46
CA ALA A 752 -4.30 22.76 -6.25
C ALA A 752 -5.59 22.57 -5.46
N GLY A 753 -5.53 21.70 -4.46
CA GLY A 753 -6.66 21.38 -3.63
C GLY A 753 -7.63 20.42 -4.27
N GLY A 754 -8.47 19.88 -3.42
CA GLY A 754 -9.59 19.05 -3.83
C GLY A 754 -9.33 17.55 -3.74
N SER A 755 -10.11 16.75 -4.48
CA SER A 755 -10.01 15.28 -4.46
C SER A 755 -8.80 14.74 -5.22
N THR A 756 -8.57 13.43 -5.17
CA THR A 756 -7.46 12.75 -5.85
C THR A 756 -7.96 11.90 -7.02
N GLU A 757 -8.29 12.55 -8.15
CA GLU A 757 -8.93 11.94 -9.32
C GLU A 757 -7.92 11.34 -10.31
N LEU A 758 -7.10 10.40 -9.88
CA LEU A 758 -6.06 9.76 -10.72
C LEU A 758 -6.60 9.13 -12.01
N TRP A 759 -7.86 8.67 -12.03
CA TRP A 759 -8.46 8.09 -13.24
C TRP A 759 -8.52 9.09 -14.41
N ARG A 760 -8.56 10.41 -14.17
CA ARG A 760 -8.62 11.45 -15.22
C ARG A 760 -7.35 11.48 -16.07
N PRO A 761 -6.15 11.72 -15.51
CA PRO A 761 -4.92 11.68 -16.29
C PRO A 761 -4.66 10.29 -16.87
N LEU A 762 -5.00 9.20 -16.18
CA LEU A 762 -4.85 7.85 -16.74
C LEU A 762 -5.72 7.64 -17.98
N ARG A 763 -6.97 8.11 -17.96
CA ARG A 763 -7.85 8.05 -19.13
C ARG A 763 -7.35 8.90 -20.27
N ALA A 764 -6.89 10.12 -20.00
CA ALA A 764 -6.32 11.00 -21.03
C ALA A 764 -5.10 10.35 -21.71
N LEU A 765 -4.20 9.77 -20.90
CA LEU A 765 -3.04 9.05 -21.40
C LEU A 765 -3.44 7.79 -22.17
N GLY A 766 -4.40 7.00 -21.69
CA GLY A 766 -4.87 5.78 -22.37
C GLY A 766 -5.56 6.01 -23.72
N LEU A 767 -5.99 7.25 -24.03
CA LEU A 767 -6.54 7.60 -25.35
C LEU A 767 -5.46 7.78 -26.42
N LEU A 768 -4.20 7.94 -26.02
CA LEU A 768 -3.07 8.18 -26.91
C LEU A 768 -2.05 7.04 -26.78
N PRO A 769 -1.58 6.46 -27.89
CA PRO A 769 -0.50 5.46 -27.82
C PRO A 769 0.76 6.08 -27.19
N PRO A 770 1.62 5.27 -26.57
CA PRO A 770 2.94 5.73 -26.14
C PRO A 770 3.70 6.29 -27.34
N SER A 771 4.37 7.42 -27.15
CA SER A 771 5.13 8.10 -28.19
C SER A 771 6.33 7.28 -28.69
N ARG A 772 6.77 6.29 -27.90
CA ARG A 772 7.72 5.23 -28.26
C ARG A 772 7.69 4.12 -27.19
N GLY A 773 7.81 2.86 -27.59
CA GLY A 773 7.96 1.74 -26.65
C GLY A 773 6.78 1.61 -25.68
N VAL A 774 7.09 1.43 -24.40
CA VAL A 774 6.11 1.36 -23.30
C VAL A 774 6.13 2.67 -22.51
N ARG A 775 4.95 3.14 -22.09
CA ARG A 775 4.83 4.32 -21.21
C ARG A 775 5.01 3.92 -19.75
N ASN A 776 6.03 4.46 -19.09
CA ASN A 776 6.24 4.30 -17.66
C ASN A 776 5.62 5.48 -16.90
N LEU A 777 4.56 5.23 -16.16
CA LEU A 777 3.90 6.19 -15.29
C LEU A 777 4.53 6.11 -13.89
N LEU A 778 5.02 7.22 -13.35
CA LEU A 778 5.53 7.29 -11.97
C LEU A 778 4.62 8.17 -11.12
N LEU A 779 3.81 7.55 -10.28
CA LEU A 779 2.89 8.20 -9.35
C LEU A 779 3.57 8.55 -8.03
N LEU A 780 3.51 9.83 -7.66
CA LEU A 780 3.96 10.36 -6.38
C LEU A 780 2.73 10.87 -5.60
N SER A 781 2.27 10.09 -4.62
CA SER A 781 1.00 10.33 -3.91
C SER A 781 1.04 9.74 -2.51
N ASP A 782 0.13 10.19 -1.65
CA ASP A 782 -0.15 9.56 -0.37
C ASP A 782 -1.20 8.43 -0.47
N GLY A 783 -1.70 8.13 -1.67
CA GLY A 783 -2.51 6.94 -1.96
C GLY A 783 -4.01 7.05 -1.68
N HIS A 784 -4.50 8.21 -1.26
CA HIS A 784 -5.93 8.43 -1.05
C HIS A 784 -6.66 8.66 -2.38
N ILE A 785 -6.85 7.60 -3.18
CA ILE A 785 -7.41 7.69 -4.54
C ILE A 785 -8.94 7.57 -4.56
N GLN A 786 -9.59 8.43 -5.34
CA GLN A 786 -11.03 8.42 -5.55
C GLN A 786 -11.38 7.58 -6.78
N ASN A 787 -12.54 6.93 -6.73
CA ASN A 787 -13.01 6.01 -7.77
C ASN A 787 -12.01 4.88 -8.08
N ALA A 788 -11.46 4.25 -7.03
CA ALA A 788 -10.42 3.23 -7.14
C ALA A 788 -10.76 2.08 -8.12
N ALA A 789 -12.02 1.66 -8.19
CA ALA A 789 -12.47 0.62 -9.10
C ALA A 789 -12.23 0.99 -10.58
N LEU A 790 -12.62 2.21 -10.98
CA LEU A 790 -12.38 2.70 -12.34
C LEU A 790 -10.89 2.89 -12.60
N THR A 791 -10.14 3.45 -11.65
CA THR A 791 -8.69 3.64 -11.76
C THR A 791 -7.97 2.30 -12.00
N LEU A 792 -8.29 1.27 -11.22
CA LEU A 792 -7.73 -0.07 -11.38
C LEU A 792 -8.14 -0.72 -12.71
N GLN A 793 -9.37 -0.49 -13.17
CA GLN A 793 -9.83 -0.97 -14.46
C GLN A 793 -9.03 -0.34 -15.61
N LEU A 794 -8.90 0.98 -15.62
CA LEU A 794 -8.13 1.70 -16.65
C LEU A 794 -6.67 1.21 -16.73
N LEU A 795 -6.05 0.93 -15.59
CA LEU A 795 -4.69 0.39 -15.55
C LEU A 795 -4.58 -1.02 -16.13
N ARG A 796 -5.58 -1.87 -15.88
CA ARG A 796 -5.63 -3.23 -16.43
C ARG A 796 -5.85 -3.19 -17.95
N ASP A 797 -6.75 -2.33 -18.39
CA ASP A 797 -7.08 -2.16 -19.81
C ASP A 797 -5.89 -1.63 -20.62
N ASP A 798 -5.04 -0.79 -20.03
CA ASP A 798 -3.85 -0.20 -20.68
C ASP A 798 -2.52 -0.91 -20.32
N SER A 799 -2.57 -2.05 -19.63
CA SER A 799 -1.38 -2.74 -19.08
C SER A 799 -0.39 -3.27 -20.13
N GLU A 800 -0.81 -3.36 -21.40
CA GLU A 800 0.06 -3.73 -22.53
C GLU A 800 0.91 -2.56 -23.02
N HIS A 801 0.47 -1.32 -22.81
CA HIS A 801 1.11 -0.11 -23.34
C HIS A 801 1.67 0.80 -22.25
N SER A 802 1.16 0.70 -21.03
CA SER A 802 1.56 1.50 -19.89
C SER A 802 1.90 0.64 -18.67
N ARG A 803 2.93 1.05 -17.93
CA ARG A 803 3.32 0.50 -16.64
C ARG A 803 3.19 1.54 -15.54
N LEU A 804 2.63 1.19 -14.38
CA LEU A 804 2.47 2.12 -13.26
C LEU A 804 3.42 1.78 -12.09
N PHE A 805 4.33 2.69 -11.81
CA PHE A 805 5.18 2.70 -10.63
C PHE A 805 4.61 3.69 -9.62
N THR A 806 4.57 3.32 -8.35
CA THR A 806 3.96 4.16 -7.31
C THR A 806 4.94 4.41 -6.17
N CYS A 807 5.01 5.65 -5.72
CA CYS A 807 5.83 6.11 -4.63
C CYS A 807 4.93 6.67 -3.53
N GLY A 808 4.87 5.98 -2.40
CA GLY A 808 4.09 6.40 -1.24
C GLY A 808 4.80 7.46 -0.42
N LEU A 809 4.10 8.55 -0.15
CA LEU A 809 4.59 9.72 0.56
C LEU A 809 3.73 9.94 1.81
N SER A 810 4.35 10.24 2.95
CA SER A 810 3.73 10.40 4.29
C SER A 810 3.60 9.10 5.11
N PRO A 811 3.79 9.16 6.45
CA PRO A 811 3.42 8.08 7.37
C PRO A 811 1.95 7.68 7.30
N THR A 812 1.06 8.59 6.89
CA THR A 812 -0.39 8.35 6.78
C THR A 812 -0.83 7.84 5.41
N ALA A 813 0.12 7.50 4.52
CA ALA A 813 -0.19 7.06 3.18
C ALA A 813 -1.03 5.78 3.15
N ASN A 814 -2.01 5.71 2.26
CA ASN A 814 -2.72 4.47 1.93
C ASN A 814 -1.82 3.55 1.10
N ARG A 815 -0.93 2.84 1.79
CA ARG A 815 0.05 1.92 1.19
C ARG A 815 -0.62 0.75 0.46
N HIS A 816 -1.79 0.32 0.95
CA HIS A 816 -2.57 -0.76 0.34
C HIS A 816 -3.01 -0.36 -1.08
N MET A 817 -3.63 0.81 -1.23
CA MET A 817 -4.06 1.33 -2.53
C MET A 817 -2.89 1.49 -3.51
N LEU A 818 -1.78 2.08 -3.07
CA LEU A 818 -0.62 2.30 -3.94
C LEU A 818 -0.01 0.98 -4.44
N ARG A 819 0.07 -0.05 -3.58
CA ARG A 819 0.50 -1.39 -4.01
C ARG A 819 -0.46 -2.01 -5.01
N ALA A 820 -1.77 -1.93 -4.74
CA ALA A 820 -2.78 -2.44 -5.65
C ALA A 820 -2.71 -1.77 -7.04
N LEU A 821 -2.44 -0.46 -7.09
CA LEU A 821 -2.24 0.29 -8.33
C LEU A 821 -0.97 -0.14 -9.06
N ALA A 822 0.17 -0.26 -8.36
CA ALA A 822 1.41 -0.73 -8.96
C ALA A 822 1.27 -2.14 -9.54
N GLN A 823 0.58 -3.03 -8.81
CA GLN A 823 0.31 -4.39 -9.26
C GLN A 823 -0.59 -4.40 -10.51
N ALA A 824 -1.70 -3.65 -10.49
CA ALA A 824 -2.63 -3.58 -11.61
C ALA A 824 -1.97 -3.02 -12.88
N GLY A 825 -1.05 -2.07 -12.74
CA GLY A 825 -0.26 -1.52 -13.84
C GLY A 825 1.05 -2.24 -14.11
N GLY A 826 1.31 -3.43 -13.56
CA GLY A 826 2.53 -4.21 -13.86
C GLY A 826 3.86 -3.53 -13.48
N GLY A 827 3.84 -2.58 -12.54
CA GLY A 827 5.01 -1.87 -12.04
C GLY A 827 5.39 -2.27 -10.61
N ALA A 828 6.07 -1.36 -9.90
CA ALA A 828 6.57 -1.57 -8.55
C ALA A 828 6.23 -0.43 -7.59
N TYR A 829 6.01 -0.79 -6.33
CA TYR A 829 5.74 0.12 -5.22
C TYR A 829 7.00 0.39 -4.41
N GLU A 830 7.24 1.65 -4.06
CA GLU A 830 8.25 2.07 -3.08
C GLU A 830 7.64 3.03 -2.06
N PHE A 831 8.05 2.91 -0.80
CA PHE A 831 7.62 3.81 0.28
C PHE A 831 8.78 4.71 0.74
N PHE A 832 8.54 6.01 0.81
CA PHE A 832 9.52 7.01 1.24
C PHE A 832 9.20 7.47 2.66
N ASP A 833 9.72 6.75 3.66
CA ASP A 833 9.55 7.10 5.09
C ASP A 833 10.49 8.24 5.47
N THR A 834 9.96 9.28 6.13
CA THR A 834 10.76 10.42 6.62
C THR A 834 11.76 10.01 7.69
N LYS A 835 11.57 8.88 8.36
CA LYS A 835 12.52 8.29 9.30
C LYS A 835 13.73 7.66 8.60
N THR A 836 13.59 7.20 7.35
CA THR A 836 14.63 6.48 6.61
C THR A 836 15.17 7.27 5.41
N LYS A 837 15.27 8.60 5.51
CA LYS A 837 15.68 9.48 4.40
C LYS A 837 17.00 9.10 3.72
N HIS A 838 17.92 8.48 4.44
CA HIS A 838 19.21 8.00 3.95
C HIS A 838 19.10 6.97 2.81
N ASN A 839 18.03 6.14 2.78
CA ASN A 839 17.87 5.09 1.76
C ASN A 839 17.10 5.56 0.50
N TRP A 840 16.64 6.81 0.48
CA TRP A 840 15.78 7.30 -0.60
C TRP A 840 16.50 7.43 -1.93
N ALA A 841 17.78 7.82 -1.94
CA ALA A 841 18.57 7.92 -3.16
C ALA A 841 18.68 6.54 -3.86
N GLU A 842 18.92 5.49 -3.09
CA GLU A 842 18.95 4.12 -3.60
C GLU A 842 17.56 3.70 -4.13
N LYS A 843 16.48 4.01 -3.41
CA LYS A 843 15.10 3.74 -3.87
C LYS A 843 14.77 4.42 -5.20
N VAL A 844 15.19 5.67 -5.40
CA VAL A 844 15.01 6.39 -6.67
C VAL A 844 15.77 5.72 -7.80
N VAL A 845 17.05 5.39 -7.58
CA VAL A 845 17.88 4.69 -8.58
C VAL A 845 17.26 3.34 -8.94
N ARG A 846 16.77 2.60 -7.95
CA ARG A 846 16.08 1.32 -8.12
C ARG A 846 14.83 1.45 -8.98
N GLN A 847 13.96 2.43 -8.71
CA GLN A 847 12.76 2.67 -9.54
C GLN A 847 13.12 3.07 -10.97
N VAL A 848 14.13 3.92 -11.16
CA VAL A 848 14.60 4.30 -12.50
C VAL A 848 15.12 3.09 -13.26
N LYS A 849 15.92 2.23 -12.62
CA LYS A 849 16.40 0.98 -13.24
C LYS A 849 15.24 0.07 -13.64
N ARG A 850 14.22 -0.09 -12.78
CA ARG A 850 13.02 -0.89 -13.08
C ARG A 850 12.25 -0.34 -14.28
N MET A 851 12.05 0.98 -14.35
CA MET A 851 11.37 1.64 -15.48
C MET A 851 12.09 1.39 -16.80
N SER A 852 13.43 1.35 -16.80
CA SER A 852 14.25 1.08 -17.99
C SER A 852 14.44 -0.40 -18.31
N SER A 853 13.96 -1.31 -17.46
CA SER A 853 14.14 -2.75 -17.62
C SER A 853 12.87 -3.45 -18.15
N PRO A 854 13.00 -4.54 -18.93
CA PRO A 854 11.89 -5.44 -19.21
C PRO A 854 11.33 -6.05 -17.91
N CYS A 855 10.04 -6.36 -17.89
CA CYS A 855 9.39 -6.98 -16.74
C CYS A 855 8.47 -8.14 -17.11
N CYS A 856 8.36 -9.10 -16.18
CA CYS A 856 7.35 -10.14 -16.20
C CYS A 856 6.22 -9.74 -15.23
N SER A 857 5.02 -9.51 -15.76
CA SER A 857 3.84 -9.08 -15.00
C SER A 857 2.92 -10.27 -14.66
N SER A 858 1.88 -10.03 -13.87
CA SER A 858 0.87 -11.05 -13.50
C SER A 858 1.48 -12.32 -12.89
N VAL A 859 2.51 -12.14 -12.07
CA VAL A 859 3.33 -13.23 -11.54
C VAL A 859 2.55 -13.99 -10.49
N SER A 860 2.57 -15.32 -10.55
CA SER A 860 2.00 -16.21 -9.55
C SER A 860 2.81 -17.49 -9.40
N VAL A 861 2.73 -18.10 -8.22
CA VAL A 861 3.41 -19.36 -7.92
C VAL A 861 2.37 -20.43 -7.62
N LYS A 862 2.49 -21.57 -8.29
CA LYS A 862 1.71 -22.77 -8.03
C LYS A 862 2.60 -23.80 -7.34
N TRP A 863 2.42 -23.96 -6.04
CA TRP A 863 3.09 -25.01 -5.26
C TRP A 863 2.52 -26.39 -5.61
N GLN A 864 3.40 -27.38 -5.81
CA GLN A 864 2.96 -28.75 -6.08
C GLN A 864 2.88 -29.55 -4.77
N GLN A 865 1.65 -29.92 -4.40
CA GLN A 865 1.37 -30.83 -3.30
C GLN A 865 0.83 -32.14 -3.84
N PHE A 866 1.55 -33.24 -3.61
CA PHE A 866 1.15 -34.57 -4.08
C PHE A 866 0.18 -35.28 -3.12
N ASN A 867 -0.10 -34.70 -1.96
CA ASN A 867 -1.04 -35.22 -0.97
C ASN A 867 -2.34 -34.38 -0.96
N PRO A 868 -3.49 -34.92 -1.40
CA PRO A 868 -4.76 -34.20 -1.43
C PRO A 868 -5.35 -33.90 -0.04
N THR A 869 -4.84 -34.52 1.03
CA THR A 869 -5.26 -34.21 2.41
C THR A 869 -4.35 -33.20 3.11
N ALA A 870 -3.30 -32.70 2.43
CA ALA A 870 -2.42 -31.69 3.01
C ALA A 870 -3.15 -30.34 3.16
N PRO A 871 -2.82 -29.54 4.20
CA PRO A 871 -3.36 -28.19 4.31
C PRO A 871 -2.90 -27.32 3.13
N PRO A 872 -3.67 -26.28 2.77
CA PRO A 872 -3.32 -25.39 1.67
C PRO A 872 -1.99 -24.69 1.94
N PRO A 873 -1.20 -24.37 0.89
CA PRO A 873 0.06 -23.65 1.04
C PRO A 873 -0.16 -22.29 1.71
N VAL A 874 0.64 -21.98 2.72
CA VAL A 874 0.67 -20.65 3.34
C VAL A 874 1.89 -19.91 2.79
N GLN A 875 1.67 -18.95 1.89
CA GLN A 875 2.73 -18.24 1.14
C GLN A 875 2.92 -16.80 1.62
N ALA A 876 4.17 -16.34 1.63
CA ALA A 876 4.54 -14.92 1.70
C ALA A 876 5.55 -14.55 0.61
N PRO A 877 5.38 -13.41 -0.10
CA PRO A 877 4.21 -12.54 -0.04
C PRO A 877 2.98 -13.21 -0.67
N ARG A 878 1.79 -12.90 -0.17
CA ARG A 878 0.51 -13.42 -0.68
C ARG A 878 0.23 -12.93 -2.10
N GLN A 879 0.59 -11.69 -2.40
CA GLN A 879 0.52 -11.10 -3.74
C GLN A 879 1.93 -10.85 -4.29
N LEU A 880 2.22 -11.44 -5.45
CA LEU A 880 3.49 -11.23 -6.16
C LEU A 880 3.37 -10.03 -7.11
N HIS A 881 4.42 -9.21 -7.12
CA HIS A 881 4.54 -8.05 -8.00
C HIS A 881 5.27 -8.44 -9.30
N ALA A 882 5.36 -7.51 -10.24
CA ALA A 882 6.13 -7.73 -11.45
C ALA A 882 7.62 -8.01 -11.13
N LEU A 883 8.21 -8.95 -11.86
CA LEU A 883 9.64 -9.26 -11.78
C LEU A 883 10.40 -8.39 -12.78
N PHE A 884 11.54 -7.85 -12.37
CA PHE A 884 12.40 -6.99 -13.19
C PHE A 884 13.80 -7.60 -13.29
N SER A 885 14.51 -7.34 -14.39
CA SER A 885 15.90 -7.76 -14.52
C SER A 885 16.76 -7.19 -13.37
N ASP A 886 17.78 -7.95 -12.96
CA ASP A 886 18.71 -7.60 -11.88
C ASP A 886 18.06 -7.33 -10.51
N HIS A 887 16.82 -7.78 -10.29
CA HIS A 887 16.14 -7.69 -9.00
C HIS A 887 15.74 -9.08 -8.53
N HIS A 888 16.22 -9.46 -7.34
CA HIS A 888 15.83 -10.74 -6.77
C HIS A 888 14.44 -10.64 -6.12
N THR A 889 13.67 -11.72 -6.20
CA THR A 889 12.39 -11.89 -5.51
C THR A 889 12.41 -13.22 -4.78
N LEU A 890 12.12 -13.16 -3.49
CA LEU A 890 12.02 -14.33 -2.62
C LEU A 890 10.55 -14.63 -2.34
N VAL A 891 10.17 -15.90 -2.51
CA VAL A 891 8.83 -16.38 -2.17
C VAL A 891 8.97 -17.52 -1.16
N TYR A 892 8.42 -17.31 0.02
CA TYR A 892 8.43 -18.29 1.09
C TYR A 892 7.09 -19.00 1.17
N GLY A 893 7.10 -20.25 1.62
CA GLY A 893 5.89 -21.01 1.85
C GLY A 893 6.03 -22.08 2.92
N LEU A 894 5.03 -22.21 3.80
CA LEU A 894 4.83 -23.43 4.58
C LEU A 894 4.00 -24.39 3.74
N VAL A 895 4.68 -25.35 3.12
CA VAL A 895 4.06 -26.26 2.15
C VAL A 895 4.47 -27.70 2.46
N PRO A 896 3.60 -28.47 3.13
CA PRO A 896 3.91 -29.85 3.46
C PRO A 896 4.12 -30.70 2.19
N HIS A 897 5.17 -31.52 2.22
CA HIS A 897 5.56 -32.46 1.16
C HIS A 897 5.82 -31.81 -0.21
N CYS A 898 6.29 -30.56 -0.22
CA CYS A 898 6.59 -29.84 -1.44
C CYS A 898 8.04 -30.07 -1.90
N THR A 899 8.21 -30.32 -3.19
CA THR A 899 9.54 -30.46 -3.83
C THR A 899 9.62 -29.74 -5.18
N GLN A 900 8.51 -29.18 -5.64
CA GLN A 900 8.39 -28.51 -6.92
C GLN A 900 7.40 -27.35 -6.82
N ALA A 901 7.66 -26.28 -7.57
CA ALA A 901 6.74 -25.18 -7.76
C ALA A 901 6.80 -24.68 -9.20
N THR A 902 5.69 -24.17 -9.72
CA THR A 902 5.62 -23.59 -11.06
C THR A 902 5.42 -22.09 -10.95
N LEU A 903 6.31 -21.31 -11.57
CA LEU A 903 6.16 -19.88 -11.77
C LEU A 903 5.31 -19.64 -13.03
N LEU A 904 4.29 -18.82 -12.92
CA LEU A 904 3.43 -18.36 -14.01
C LEU A 904 3.54 -16.83 -14.11
N GLY A 905 3.58 -16.29 -15.31
CA GLY A 905 3.59 -14.84 -15.53
C GLY A 905 3.39 -14.46 -16.99
N LYS A 906 3.46 -13.16 -17.28
CA LYS A 906 3.40 -12.64 -18.65
C LYS A 906 4.61 -11.76 -18.95
N LEU A 907 5.40 -12.13 -19.94
CA LEU A 907 6.55 -11.37 -20.43
C LEU A 907 6.22 -10.86 -21.84
N ARG A 908 6.16 -9.53 -22.02
CA ARG A 908 5.84 -8.89 -23.32
C ARG A 908 4.55 -9.43 -23.97
N GLY A 909 3.51 -9.69 -23.17
CA GLY A 909 2.23 -10.23 -23.63
C GLY A 909 2.20 -11.75 -23.85
N GLN A 910 3.34 -12.44 -23.77
CA GLN A 910 3.42 -13.90 -23.88
C GLN A 910 3.37 -14.55 -22.48
N GLU A 911 2.68 -15.68 -22.37
CA GLU A 911 2.65 -16.44 -21.12
C GLU A 911 4.00 -17.12 -20.88
N LEU A 912 4.52 -16.97 -19.67
CA LEU A 912 5.73 -17.60 -19.17
C LEU A 912 5.33 -18.65 -18.12
N GLU A 913 5.73 -19.89 -18.35
CA GLU A 913 5.60 -20.98 -17.39
C GLU A 913 6.97 -21.63 -17.16
N THR A 914 7.46 -21.56 -15.91
CA THR A 914 8.75 -22.14 -15.53
C THR A 914 8.59 -23.02 -14.30
N MET A 915 8.88 -24.31 -14.42
CA MET A 915 8.91 -25.23 -13.28
C MET A 915 10.26 -25.16 -12.57
N VAL A 916 10.22 -25.13 -11.25
CA VAL A 916 11.40 -25.15 -10.38
C VAL A 916 11.32 -26.38 -9.48
N SER A 917 12.36 -27.21 -9.50
CA SER A 917 12.47 -28.43 -8.69
C SER A 917 13.62 -28.33 -7.68
N THR A 918 13.43 -28.88 -6.49
CA THR A 918 14.46 -28.93 -5.44
C THR A 918 15.41 -30.12 -5.65
N THR A 919 16.72 -29.88 -5.70
CA THR A 919 17.76 -30.93 -5.69
C THR A 919 18.04 -31.45 -4.27
N GLU A 920 18.75 -32.58 -4.12
CA GLU A 920 19.14 -33.08 -2.78
C GLU A 920 20.04 -32.10 -2.00
N LEU A 921 20.86 -31.31 -2.70
CA LEU A 921 21.72 -30.29 -2.08
C LEU A 921 20.90 -29.12 -1.49
N GLN A 922 19.69 -28.91 -1.98
CA GLN A 922 18.80 -27.84 -1.56
C GLN A 922 17.77 -28.31 -0.50
N LYS A 923 17.90 -29.55 -0.02
CA LYS A 923 17.09 -30.12 1.06
C LYS A 923 17.87 -30.04 2.36
N THR A 924 17.40 -29.21 3.29
CA THR A 924 18.02 -29.03 4.61
C THR A 924 17.11 -29.55 5.72
N ARG A 925 17.69 -29.73 6.91
CA ARG A 925 16.93 -30.06 8.13
C ARG A 925 17.30 -29.07 9.21
N GLY A 926 16.30 -28.40 9.78
CA GLY A 926 16.53 -27.31 10.72
C GLY A 926 15.30 -26.42 10.89
N THR A 927 15.53 -25.25 11.46
CA THR A 927 14.49 -24.21 11.65
C THR A 927 14.90 -22.87 11.05
N PHE A 928 16.00 -22.81 10.29
CA PHE A 928 16.54 -21.56 9.77
C PHE A 928 15.59 -20.95 8.73
N LEU A 929 15.20 -21.73 7.73
CA LEU A 929 14.25 -21.30 6.71
C LEU A 929 12.82 -21.16 7.27
N HIS A 930 12.44 -21.98 8.26
CA HIS A 930 11.15 -21.81 8.95
C HIS A 930 11.03 -20.44 9.62
N LYS A 931 12.10 -19.98 10.31
CA LYS A 931 12.12 -18.66 10.96
C LYS A 931 11.98 -17.52 9.95
N LEU A 932 12.66 -17.59 8.82
CA LEU A 932 12.51 -16.60 7.74
C LEU A 932 11.13 -16.65 7.08
N THR A 933 10.58 -17.84 6.88
CA THR A 933 9.22 -18.01 6.37
C THR A 933 8.20 -17.38 7.33
N ALA A 934 8.34 -17.61 8.63
CA ALA A 934 7.54 -16.97 9.66
C ALA A 934 7.71 -15.44 9.64
N ARG A 935 8.94 -14.91 9.54
CA ARG A 935 9.17 -13.46 9.41
C ARG A 935 8.51 -12.90 8.15
N ALA A 936 8.61 -13.58 7.01
CA ALA A 936 8.01 -13.14 5.76
C ALA A 936 6.48 -13.07 5.87
N LEU A 937 5.85 -14.04 6.52
CA LEU A 937 4.40 -14.03 6.79
C LEU A 937 3.99 -12.92 7.76
N ILE A 938 4.77 -12.68 8.82
CA ILE A 938 4.55 -11.57 9.75
C ILE A 938 4.67 -10.23 9.02
N ARG A 939 5.70 -10.06 8.17
CA ARG A 939 5.92 -8.85 7.36
C ARG A 939 4.79 -8.64 6.35
N ASP A 940 4.30 -9.71 5.72
CA ASP A 940 3.17 -9.63 4.79
C ASP A 940 1.86 -9.29 5.51
N TYR A 941 1.71 -9.68 6.78
CA TYR A 941 0.62 -9.19 7.63
C TYR A 941 0.80 -7.71 8.01
N GLU A 942 1.99 -7.30 8.44
CA GLU A 942 2.28 -5.94 8.93
C GLU A 942 2.15 -4.92 7.79
N ASP A 943 2.83 -5.20 6.68
CA ASP A 943 3.01 -4.28 5.57
C ASP A 943 2.39 -4.75 4.25
N GLY A 944 2.02 -6.02 4.09
CA GLY A 944 1.54 -6.56 2.81
C GLY A 944 0.10 -6.20 2.44
N SER A 945 -0.37 -6.75 1.32
CA SER A 945 -1.74 -6.61 0.80
C SER A 945 -2.44 -7.96 0.86
N LEU A 946 -3.31 -8.12 1.86
CA LEU A 946 -3.99 -9.38 2.14
C LEU A 946 -5.24 -9.63 1.28
N GLU A 947 -5.95 -8.55 0.92
CA GLU A 947 -7.22 -8.57 0.16
C GLU A 947 -7.30 -7.35 -0.78
N MET A 948 -8.25 -7.35 -1.72
CA MET A 948 -8.35 -6.31 -2.75
C MET A 948 -8.93 -4.98 -2.26
N THR A 949 -9.81 -5.00 -1.26
CA THR A 949 -10.40 -3.79 -0.69
C THR A 949 -9.82 -3.49 0.68
N GLU A 950 -9.72 -2.19 1.03
CA GLU A 950 -9.15 -1.75 2.31
C GLU A 950 -9.94 -2.28 3.51
N ALA A 951 -11.27 -2.31 3.42
CA ALA A 951 -12.12 -2.80 4.51
C ALA A 951 -11.93 -4.32 4.75
N GLU A 952 -11.85 -5.13 3.68
CA GLU A 952 -11.58 -6.56 3.79
C GLU A 952 -10.15 -6.84 4.24
N HIS A 953 -9.18 -6.02 3.80
CA HIS A 953 -7.80 -6.09 4.25
C HIS A 953 -7.70 -5.92 5.78
N GLU A 954 -8.36 -4.89 6.33
CA GLU A 954 -8.41 -4.65 7.78
C GLU A 954 -9.18 -5.76 8.51
N GLY A 955 -10.29 -6.25 7.96
CA GLY A 955 -11.01 -7.40 8.50
C GLY A 955 -10.14 -8.66 8.57
N LYS A 956 -9.36 -8.93 7.51
CA LYS A 956 -8.46 -10.09 7.44
C LYS A 956 -7.28 -9.95 8.40
N LYS A 957 -6.75 -8.73 8.59
CA LYS A 957 -5.75 -8.45 9.64
C LYS A 957 -6.31 -8.79 11.02
N ALA A 958 -7.53 -8.36 11.34
CA ALA A 958 -8.12 -8.70 12.63
C ALA A 958 -8.24 -10.22 12.86
N GLU A 959 -8.63 -10.99 11.84
CA GLU A 959 -8.70 -12.45 11.90
C GLU A 959 -7.33 -13.14 12.06
N LEU A 960 -6.31 -12.63 11.36
CA LEU A 960 -4.97 -13.25 11.37
C LEU A 960 -4.13 -12.86 12.59
N LYS A 961 -4.56 -11.89 13.40
CA LYS A 961 -3.80 -11.40 14.55
C LYS A 961 -3.37 -12.52 15.51
N SER A 962 -4.28 -13.44 15.85
CA SER A 962 -3.96 -14.57 16.74
C SER A 962 -2.94 -15.52 16.10
N PHE A 963 -3.13 -15.85 14.81
CA PHE A 963 -2.21 -16.66 14.04
C PHE A 963 -0.80 -16.04 13.98
N ILE A 964 -0.69 -14.73 13.79
CA ILE A 964 0.60 -14.01 13.82
C ILE A 964 1.27 -14.08 15.19
N VAL A 965 0.52 -13.91 16.28
CA VAL A 965 1.06 -14.03 17.64
C VAL A 965 1.53 -15.46 17.92
N GLU A 966 0.77 -16.47 17.51
CA GLU A 966 1.15 -17.87 17.68
C GLU A 966 2.41 -18.23 16.88
N MET A 967 2.47 -17.82 15.61
CA MET A 967 3.63 -18.04 14.74
C MET A 967 4.88 -17.33 15.26
N SER A 968 4.72 -16.10 15.76
CA SER A 968 5.78 -15.35 16.43
C SER A 968 6.34 -16.09 17.65
N LYS A 969 5.47 -16.67 18.48
CA LYS A 969 5.88 -17.48 19.65
C LYS A 969 6.53 -18.79 19.25
N GLU A 970 5.96 -19.49 18.26
CA GLU A 970 6.41 -20.80 17.80
C GLU A 970 7.83 -20.74 17.23
N PHE A 971 8.10 -19.79 16.34
CA PHE A 971 9.41 -19.66 15.69
C PHE A 971 10.34 -18.67 16.40
N SER A 972 9.89 -18.12 17.53
CA SER A 972 10.61 -17.09 18.30
C SER A 972 11.01 -15.89 17.45
N VAL A 973 10.11 -15.37 16.62
CA VAL A 973 10.35 -14.21 15.74
C VAL A 973 9.53 -13.03 16.25
N LEU A 974 10.13 -11.85 16.43
CA LEU A 974 9.39 -10.66 16.88
C LEU A 974 8.34 -10.18 15.87
N SER A 975 7.25 -9.63 16.38
CA SER A 975 6.19 -8.95 15.62
C SER A 975 5.81 -7.66 16.34
N GLN A 976 4.99 -6.81 15.71
CA GLN A 976 4.42 -5.64 16.37
C GLN A 976 3.62 -5.97 17.66
N PHE A 977 3.18 -7.22 17.85
CA PHE A 977 2.39 -7.68 19.01
C PHE A 977 3.17 -8.45 20.06
N THR A 978 4.44 -8.76 19.84
CA THR A 978 5.22 -9.66 20.70
C THR A 978 6.59 -9.08 21.06
N SER A 979 7.14 -9.54 22.18
CA SER A 979 8.44 -9.11 22.72
C SER A 979 9.15 -10.31 23.35
N PHE A 980 10.48 -10.32 23.38
CA PHE A 980 11.19 -11.30 24.20
C PHE A 980 11.21 -10.82 25.65
N VAL A 981 10.94 -11.72 26.58
CA VAL A 981 11.19 -11.51 28.01
C VAL A 981 11.97 -12.67 28.58
N ALA A 982 12.95 -12.35 29.42
CA ALA A 982 13.74 -13.32 30.15
C ALA A 982 13.89 -12.84 31.60
N ILE A 983 13.72 -13.74 32.57
CA ILE A 983 13.80 -13.42 34.00
C ILE A 983 14.87 -14.30 34.64
N GLU A 984 15.78 -13.67 35.36
CA GLU A 984 16.78 -14.30 36.19
C GLU A 984 16.33 -14.25 37.64
N GLU A 985 15.72 -15.33 38.13
CA GLU A 985 15.36 -15.43 39.54
C GLU A 985 16.64 -15.51 40.41
N ARG A 986 16.69 -14.65 41.43
CA ARG A 986 17.83 -14.53 42.36
C ARG A 986 17.37 -14.88 43.76
N ASP A 987 17.97 -15.94 44.31
CA ASP A 987 17.87 -16.30 45.73
C ASP A 987 19.02 -15.68 46.52
N GLN A 988 18.79 -15.36 47.80
CA GLN A 988 19.76 -14.68 48.68
C GLN A 988 21.04 -15.50 49.01
N GLN A 989 21.24 -16.69 48.41
CA GLN A 989 22.33 -17.63 48.73
C GLN A 989 23.03 -18.27 47.51
N ALA A 990 22.95 -17.68 46.30
CA ALA A 990 23.65 -18.24 45.14
C ALA A 990 25.13 -17.81 45.10
N GLU A 991 26.05 -18.79 44.99
CA GLU A 991 27.49 -18.54 44.72
C GLU A 991 27.71 -18.06 43.27
N ASP A 992 28.70 -17.19 43.07
CA ASP A 992 29.11 -16.69 41.75
C ASP A 992 29.72 -17.82 40.90
N GLY A 993 28.96 -18.32 39.93
CA GLY A 993 29.45 -19.29 38.95
C GLY A 993 30.31 -18.61 37.88
N VAL A 994 31.39 -19.29 37.46
CA VAL A 994 32.22 -18.84 36.32
C VAL A 994 31.65 -19.40 35.02
N THR A 995 31.26 -18.53 34.09
CA THR A 995 30.83 -18.92 32.73
C THR A 995 32.05 -19.15 31.84
N ASP A 996 32.22 -20.37 31.30
CA ASP A 996 33.25 -20.68 30.33
C ASP A 996 32.82 -20.25 28.91
N ILE A 997 33.19 -19.02 28.55
CA ILE A 997 32.77 -18.37 27.29
C ILE A 997 33.27 -19.14 26.06
N LEU A 998 34.49 -19.69 26.10
CA LEU A 998 35.07 -20.43 24.97
C LEU A 998 34.32 -21.73 24.70
N LYS A 999 33.83 -22.41 25.74
CA LYS A 999 32.96 -23.58 25.55
C LYS A 999 31.63 -23.21 24.88
N LEU A 1000 31.01 -22.09 25.26
CA LEU A 1000 29.75 -21.66 24.65
C LEU A 1000 29.91 -21.29 23.16
N ILE A 1001 31.03 -20.67 22.80
CA ILE A 1001 31.33 -20.31 21.41
C ILE A 1001 31.66 -21.55 20.57
N THR A 1002 32.37 -22.53 21.13
CA THR A 1002 32.77 -23.75 20.41
C THR A 1002 31.63 -24.74 20.21
N VAL A 1003 30.54 -24.65 20.99
CA VAL A 1003 29.31 -25.41 20.75
C VAL A 1003 28.63 -24.99 19.44
N GLU A 1004 28.72 -23.72 19.06
CA GLU A 1004 28.20 -23.20 17.79
C GLU A 1004 29.25 -23.41 16.67
N ASP A 1005 29.44 -24.67 16.28
CA ASP A 1005 30.34 -25.02 15.17
C ASP A 1005 29.70 -24.73 13.81
N VAL A 1006 30.48 -24.09 12.95
CA VAL A 1006 30.13 -23.75 11.58
C VAL A 1006 31.02 -24.46 10.55
N ASP A 1007 32.06 -25.16 10.99
CA ASP A 1007 32.97 -25.89 10.10
C ASP A 1007 32.39 -27.25 9.68
N PHE A 1008 31.58 -27.24 8.62
CA PHE A 1008 31.10 -28.48 8.00
C PHE A 1008 32.12 -29.11 7.01
N LEU A 1009 33.32 -28.53 6.86
CA LEU A 1009 34.40 -29.04 5.99
C LEU A 1009 35.65 -29.42 6.82
N PRO A 1010 35.55 -30.24 7.88
CA PRO A 1010 36.72 -30.60 8.69
C PRO A 1010 37.77 -31.41 7.91
N TYR A 1011 37.36 -32.01 6.78
CA TYR A 1011 38.21 -32.84 5.91
C TYR A 1011 39.02 -32.04 4.88
N ILE A 1012 38.83 -30.72 4.77
CA ILE A 1012 39.57 -29.84 3.84
C ILE A 1012 40.53 -28.95 4.64
N SER A 1013 41.76 -28.83 4.14
CA SER A 1013 42.77 -27.94 4.70
C SER A 1013 42.47 -26.47 4.41
N TRP A 1014 42.87 -25.58 5.32
CA TRP A 1014 42.77 -24.14 5.11
C TRP A 1014 43.72 -23.66 4.02
N THR A 1015 43.25 -22.78 3.14
CA THR A 1015 44.09 -21.98 2.23
C THR A 1015 44.21 -20.56 2.79
N SER A 1016 45.42 -20.01 2.77
CA SER A 1016 45.72 -18.66 3.27
C SER A 1016 46.08 -17.72 2.11
N PRO A 1017 45.93 -16.39 2.25
CA PRO A 1017 46.31 -15.42 1.21
C PRO A 1017 47.80 -15.46 0.84
N GLN A 1018 48.64 -16.07 1.67
CA GLN A 1018 50.08 -16.22 1.45
C GLN A 1018 50.42 -17.41 0.54
N ASP A 1019 49.51 -18.39 0.39
CA ASP A 1019 49.71 -19.56 -0.46
C ASP A 1019 49.54 -19.23 -1.96
N ASP A 1020 48.83 -18.15 -2.29
CA ASP A 1020 48.63 -17.66 -3.68
C ASP A 1020 49.84 -16.88 -4.24
N GLN A 1021 50.90 -16.67 -3.44
CA GLN A 1021 52.16 -16.00 -3.87
C GLN A 1021 53.32 -16.97 -4.18
N ALA A 1022 53.04 -18.24 -4.47
CA ALA A 1022 54.05 -19.12 -5.07
C ALA A 1022 54.06 -18.94 -6.61
N PRO A 1023 55.19 -18.60 -7.25
CA PRO A 1023 55.23 -18.40 -8.69
C PRO A 1023 55.02 -19.74 -9.43
N MET A 1024 54.15 -19.70 -10.44
CA MET A 1024 54.18 -20.64 -11.56
C MET A 1024 55.55 -20.54 -12.25
N GLU A 1025 56.50 -21.39 -11.86
CA GLU A 1025 57.65 -21.69 -12.70
C GLU A 1025 58.00 -23.19 -12.66
N ILE A 1026 58.22 -23.71 -13.87
CA ILE A 1026 58.80 -24.99 -14.26
C ILE A 1026 57.83 -26.18 -14.38
N PHE A 1027 57.20 -26.28 -15.55
CA PHE A 1027 57.34 -27.48 -16.39
C PHE A 1027 57.07 -27.09 -17.86
N ASN A 1028 58.12 -26.66 -18.55
CA ASN A 1028 58.17 -26.63 -20.00
C ASN A 1028 59.54 -27.20 -20.41
N LEU A 1029 59.55 -28.45 -20.84
CA LEU A 1029 60.51 -29.09 -21.76
C LEU A 1029 60.27 -30.60 -21.74
N MET A 1030 59.44 -31.07 -22.66
CA MET A 1030 59.78 -32.17 -23.58
C MET A 1030 58.63 -32.38 -24.56
N SER A 1031 58.84 -31.96 -25.79
CA SER A 1031 58.15 -32.48 -26.97
C SER A 1031 58.39 -33.99 -27.04
N PRO A 1032 57.40 -34.75 -27.53
CA PRO A 1032 57.65 -35.41 -28.82
C PRO A 1032 56.46 -35.37 -29.77
N GLU A 1033 56.81 -35.09 -31.02
CA GLU A 1033 56.44 -35.81 -32.25
C GLU A 1033 54.98 -36.20 -32.50
N PHE A 1034 54.49 -35.60 -33.59
CA PHE A 1034 53.41 -36.10 -34.43
C PHE A 1034 53.57 -37.58 -34.76
N GLU A 1035 52.57 -38.39 -34.40
CA GLU A 1035 52.18 -39.54 -35.21
C GLU A 1035 50.67 -39.46 -35.49
N SER A 1036 50.37 -39.29 -36.77
CA SER A 1036 49.08 -39.59 -37.39
C SER A 1036 48.61 -40.98 -36.98
N TRP A 1037 47.30 -41.17 -36.75
CA TRP A 1037 46.55 -42.32 -37.23
C TRP A 1037 45.10 -41.91 -37.48
N SER A 1038 44.68 -42.12 -38.72
CA SER A 1038 43.30 -42.10 -39.19
C SER A 1038 42.52 -43.29 -38.62
N CYS A 1039 41.27 -43.07 -38.24
CA CYS A 1039 40.24 -44.08 -38.47
C CYS A 1039 38.89 -43.39 -38.65
N ASP A 1040 38.38 -43.51 -39.87
CA ASP A 1040 37.00 -43.29 -40.26
C ASP A 1040 36.05 -44.25 -39.54
N ASP A 1041 34.75 -43.93 -39.66
CA ASP A 1041 33.55 -44.74 -39.44
C ASP A 1041 32.67 -44.43 -38.20
N CYS A 1042 31.59 -43.68 -38.53
CA CYS A 1042 30.17 -44.05 -38.36
C CYS A 1042 29.26 -43.14 -37.50
N GLU A 1043 28.32 -42.51 -38.24
CA GLU A 1043 26.88 -42.28 -37.96
C GLU A 1043 26.50 -41.33 -36.80
N VAL A 1044 26.05 -40.10 -37.09
CA VAL A 1044 24.69 -39.67 -37.50
C VAL A 1044 23.56 -40.16 -36.58
N SER A 1045 23.08 -39.28 -35.71
CA SER A 1045 21.64 -39.13 -35.42
C SER A 1045 21.32 -37.81 -34.71
N TYR A 1046 20.37 -37.08 -35.31
CA TYR A 1046 19.65 -35.88 -34.86
C TYR A 1046 18.94 -36.02 -33.50
N PHE A 1047 18.71 -34.89 -32.80
CA PHE A 1047 17.42 -34.33 -32.31
C PHE A 1047 17.73 -33.12 -31.41
N MET A 1048 17.56 -31.87 -31.86
CA MET A 1048 16.37 -31.03 -31.63
C MET A 1048 15.48 -31.47 -30.45
N ASN A 1049 15.68 -30.85 -29.29
CA ASN A 1049 14.66 -30.08 -28.56
C ASN A 1049 15.32 -29.26 -27.46
#